data_AF-A0A0G4K819-F1
#
_entry.id   AF-A0A0G4K819-F1
#
_cell.length_a   1.000
_cell.length_b   1.000
_cell.length_c   1.000
_cell.angle_alpha   90.00
_cell.angle_beta   90.00
_cell.angle_gamma   90.00
#
_symmetry.space_group_name_H-M   'P 1'
#
loop_
_entity.id
_entity.type
_entity.pdbx_description
1 polymer ?
#
loop_
_entity_poly.entity_id
_entity_poly.type
_entity_poly.pdbx_seq_one_letter_code
_entity_poly.pdbx_strand_id
1 'polypeptide(L)'
;MIKKEIQQLFELGKNAFKEKRYEEAILNLEKIIDIYNKDLVFYSDDEFIIYSDDDNDEASDEDINNMHNILISAYYNIGTSKCNLKMYEESIEYFDKTIELNDEHSNAYYSRGVAEYSLGLYEDAIKDFNKTLELDSDFKDAYFIRALSYAKIDKHKEAVDDFNTLLIEYNEINYIYYYYRGLSKYNLNLLEEAIEDFTIAIDYFPDESYIYYERALVYSNLNMFKNAVDDYTKAIELNEMDADSYYNRALTYFKLEEYDKAIEDYNKVLELNPDDTEAIYNKGLCKQNLDLFEEAIEDFDSIIDSDNEFVCYSLGICHLELKRYEEAIDYFDVFIKFNPYYADAYYYRGNAKFDLEHYEEAIEDYNKTLELDNDHIDAYYERAMVKINLNLYDEAMKDFDEALYNAESDSDKAYLYTLKAALNEISKDYEEAIDNYTKAIDLGNECYYKRAIAKHNAGLVKEAINDYNKAIDLEPDNYEIYSYKGNAELDLFLYEDAIKDFNKAIELNPNYDEAYYNRGIANEALKNYEESFKDYETTIKLNKEHDYAFNNLGGCYVRLKEYDKALENFYKALEINSELSLPYNNIGEVKSRLALKEKNNIENYNKLNSEALEYFNKSYQTALKNNDEYEMNAIMDNMKELAAENIEPAIEFLKNNNIDY
;
A
#
# COMPACT_ATOMS: atom_id res chain seq x y z
N MET A 1 68.51 -22.37 -53.87
CA MET A 1 67.90 -21.08 -54.30
C MET A 1 66.57 -20.86 -53.59
N ILE A 2 65.65 -21.84 -53.64
CA ILE A 2 64.34 -21.87 -52.97
C ILE A 2 64.40 -21.49 -51.47
N LYS A 3 65.33 -22.08 -50.69
CA LYS A 3 65.53 -21.75 -49.27
C LYS A 3 65.71 -20.25 -48.99
N LYS A 4 66.48 -19.55 -49.86
CA LYS A 4 66.75 -18.11 -49.71
C LYS A 4 65.52 -17.27 -50.05
N GLU A 5 64.71 -17.73 -50.99
CA GLU A 5 63.46 -17.10 -51.39
C GLU A 5 62.39 -17.23 -50.29
N ILE A 6 62.22 -18.44 -49.73
CA ILE A 6 61.33 -18.69 -48.57
C ILE A 6 61.72 -17.79 -47.39
N GLN A 7 63.01 -17.72 -47.05
CA GLN A 7 63.47 -16.86 -45.96
C GLN A 7 63.17 -15.37 -46.22
N GLN A 8 63.35 -14.92 -47.46
CA GLN A 8 63.08 -13.53 -47.84
C GLN A 8 61.59 -13.21 -47.78
N LEU A 9 60.73 -14.09 -48.29
CA LEU A 9 59.27 -13.95 -48.22
C LEU A 9 58.79 -13.96 -46.77
N PHE A 10 59.37 -14.81 -45.93
CA PHE A 10 59.02 -14.89 -44.51
C PHE A 10 59.34 -13.59 -43.78
N GLU A 11 60.53 -13.02 -43.99
CA GLU A 11 60.89 -11.73 -43.41
C GLU A 11 60.02 -10.58 -43.93
N LEU A 12 59.65 -10.59 -45.22
CA LEU A 12 58.71 -9.61 -45.79
C LEU A 12 57.33 -9.72 -45.14
N GLY A 13 56.78 -10.93 -45.04
CA GLY A 13 55.48 -11.19 -44.42
C GLY A 13 55.46 -10.81 -42.93
N LYS A 14 56.50 -11.19 -42.19
CA LYS A 14 56.66 -10.86 -40.77
C LYS A 14 56.78 -9.35 -40.53
N ASN A 15 57.53 -8.64 -41.39
CA ASN A 15 57.64 -7.19 -41.29
C ASN A 15 56.31 -6.49 -41.63
N ALA A 16 55.61 -6.94 -42.68
CA ALA A 16 54.28 -6.44 -43.01
C ALA A 16 53.28 -6.66 -41.84
N PHE A 17 53.31 -7.83 -41.21
CA PHE A 17 52.49 -8.13 -40.02
C PHE A 17 52.78 -7.17 -38.86
N LYS A 18 54.06 -6.95 -38.52
CA LYS A 18 54.48 -6.02 -37.46
C LYS A 18 54.05 -4.58 -37.74
N GLU A 19 54.03 -4.18 -39.01
CA GLU A 19 53.56 -2.86 -39.45
C GLU A 19 52.03 -2.79 -39.64
N LYS A 20 51.28 -3.83 -39.24
CA LYS A 20 49.82 -3.96 -39.38
C LYS A 20 49.32 -3.91 -40.83
N ARG A 21 50.19 -4.23 -41.79
CA ARG A 21 49.85 -4.39 -43.21
C ARG A 21 49.41 -5.84 -43.47
N TYR A 22 48.27 -6.21 -42.89
CA TYR A 22 47.82 -7.62 -42.83
C TYR A 22 47.59 -8.26 -44.20
N GLU A 23 46.99 -7.56 -45.17
CA GLU A 23 46.80 -8.09 -46.53
C GLU A 23 48.12 -8.39 -47.24
N GLU A 24 49.12 -7.53 -47.06
CA GLU A 24 50.47 -7.73 -47.62
C GLU A 24 51.23 -8.84 -46.89
N ALA A 25 51.01 -8.98 -45.58
CA ALA A 25 51.53 -10.11 -44.81
C ALA A 25 50.98 -11.43 -45.34
N ILE A 26 49.65 -11.53 -45.52
CA ILE A 26 48.97 -12.70 -46.07
C ILE A 26 49.54 -13.03 -47.45
N LEU A 27 49.58 -12.06 -48.37
CA LEU A 27 50.08 -12.27 -49.73
C LEU A 27 51.51 -12.81 -49.80
N ASN A 28 52.41 -12.33 -48.94
CA ASN A 28 53.81 -12.79 -48.92
C ASN A 28 53.97 -14.16 -48.26
N LEU A 29 53.17 -14.46 -47.24
CA LEU A 29 53.20 -15.74 -46.52
C LEU A 29 52.49 -16.85 -47.29
N GLU A 30 51.43 -16.57 -48.03
CA GLU A 30 50.75 -17.55 -48.91
C GLU A 30 51.67 -18.03 -50.04
N LYS A 31 52.54 -17.15 -50.56
CA LYS A 31 53.57 -17.54 -51.54
C LYS A 31 54.54 -18.58 -50.96
N ILE A 32 54.80 -18.54 -49.65
CA ILE A 32 55.61 -19.56 -48.99
C ILE A 32 54.86 -20.89 -49.05
N ILE A 33 53.59 -20.92 -48.64
CA ILE A 33 52.74 -22.12 -48.69
C ILE A 33 52.68 -22.70 -50.12
N ASP A 34 52.52 -21.84 -51.13
CA ASP A 34 52.53 -22.24 -52.54
C ASP A 34 53.85 -22.90 -52.96
N ILE A 35 54.99 -22.35 -52.55
CA ILE A 35 56.32 -22.93 -52.83
C ILE A 35 56.46 -24.28 -52.12
N TYR A 36 56.01 -24.40 -50.87
CA TYR A 36 56.01 -25.68 -50.15
C TYR A 36 55.17 -26.75 -50.85
N ASN A 37 53.94 -26.40 -51.24
CA ASN A 37 53.01 -27.34 -51.85
C ASN A 37 53.38 -27.74 -53.30
N LYS A 38 54.14 -26.90 -54.03
CA LYS A 38 54.53 -27.15 -55.43
C LYS A 38 55.93 -27.75 -55.60
N ASP A 39 56.90 -27.25 -54.83
CA ASP A 39 58.33 -27.45 -55.13
C ASP A 39 59.06 -28.29 -54.05
N LEU A 40 58.43 -28.58 -52.91
CA LEU A 40 59.08 -29.24 -51.76
C LEU A 40 58.42 -30.54 -51.28
N VAL A 41 57.22 -30.92 -51.76
CA VAL A 41 56.49 -32.11 -51.28
C VAL A 41 56.12 -33.07 -52.43
N PHE A 42 56.75 -34.25 -52.46
CA PHE A 42 56.16 -35.48 -52.98
C PHE A 42 55.82 -36.37 -51.78
N TYR A 43 54.53 -36.62 -51.55
CA TYR A 43 54.04 -37.43 -50.41
C TYR A 43 54.50 -38.90 -50.51
N SER A 44 55.21 -39.38 -49.50
CA SER A 44 55.04 -40.76 -49.01
C SER A 44 55.18 -40.80 -47.48
N ASP A 45 54.10 -41.21 -46.81
CA ASP A 45 54.01 -41.72 -45.45
C ASP A 45 55.03 -41.17 -44.43
N ASP A 46 54.72 -39.98 -43.89
CA ASP A 46 55.30 -39.37 -42.67
C ASP A 46 56.79 -38.98 -42.70
N GLU A 47 57.44 -38.89 -43.87
CA GLU A 47 58.78 -38.28 -44.01
C GLU A 47 58.80 -37.08 -44.96
N PHE A 48 59.29 -35.93 -44.46
CA PHE A 48 59.45 -34.69 -45.24
C PHE A 48 60.75 -34.76 -46.04
N ILE A 49 60.71 -35.27 -47.28
CA ILE A 49 61.92 -35.44 -48.09
C ILE A 49 62.09 -34.26 -49.07
N ILE A 50 63.12 -33.45 -48.85
CA ILE A 50 63.47 -32.31 -49.71
C ILE A 50 64.62 -32.74 -50.64
N TYR A 51 64.32 -32.97 -51.91
CA TYR A 51 65.36 -33.18 -52.93
C TYR A 51 65.82 -31.85 -53.50
N SER A 52 67.13 -31.63 -53.53
CA SER A 52 67.73 -30.57 -54.34
C SER A 52 67.96 -31.08 -55.77
N ASP A 53 67.70 -30.23 -56.78
CA ASP A 53 67.78 -30.58 -58.22
C ASP A 53 69.17 -31.00 -58.72
N ASP A 54 70.21 -30.95 -57.87
CA ASP A 54 71.57 -31.32 -58.23
C ASP A 54 72.12 -32.38 -57.25
N ASP A 55 72.29 -33.61 -57.75
CA ASP A 55 73.10 -34.72 -57.20
C ASP A 55 73.15 -34.94 -55.66
N ASN A 56 72.32 -35.87 -55.16
CA ASN A 56 72.59 -36.77 -54.01
C ASN A 56 73.04 -36.19 -52.64
N ASP A 57 72.84 -34.91 -52.35
CA ASP A 57 72.92 -34.39 -50.99
C ASP A 57 71.49 -34.17 -50.44
N GLU A 58 71.05 -35.07 -49.55
CA GLU A 58 69.84 -34.88 -48.74
C GLU A 58 69.96 -33.56 -47.96
N ALA A 59 68.90 -32.76 -47.94
CA ALA A 59 68.85 -31.58 -47.06
C ALA A 59 69.10 -32.04 -45.63
N SER A 60 69.96 -31.34 -44.88
CA SER A 60 70.22 -31.70 -43.48
C SER A 60 68.92 -31.66 -42.68
N ASP A 61 68.78 -32.53 -41.67
CA ASP A 61 67.63 -32.52 -40.75
C ASP A 61 67.39 -31.12 -40.15
N GLU A 62 68.46 -30.34 -39.95
CA GLU A 62 68.39 -28.94 -39.50
C GLU A 62 67.70 -28.02 -40.51
N ASP A 63 67.97 -28.20 -41.80
CA ASP A 63 67.39 -27.41 -42.88
C ASP A 63 65.92 -27.75 -43.10
N ILE A 64 65.56 -29.03 -43.01
CA ILE A 64 64.17 -29.52 -43.07
C ILE A 64 63.39 -28.96 -41.87
N ASN A 65 63.94 -29.06 -40.66
CA ASN A 65 63.30 -28.53 -39.45
C ASN A 65 63.12 -27.00 -39.50
N ASN A 66 64.13 -26.26 -39.96
CA ASN A 66 64.02 -24.81 -40.12
C ASN A 66 62.92 -24.43 -41.13
N MET A 67 62.84 -25.17 -42.23
CA MET A 67 61.80 -25.00 -43.24
C MET A 67 60.40 -25.33 -42.69
N HIS A 68 60.24 -26.45 -41.98
CA HIS A 68 58.98 -26.81 -41.33
C HIS A 68 58.51 -25.73 -40.34
N ASN A 69 59.42 -25.17 -39.53
CA ASN A 69 59.12 -24.09 -38.60
C ASN A 69 58.70 -22.78 -39.29
N ILE A 70 59.28 -22.47 -40.46
CA ILE A 70 58.86 -21.31 -41.27
C ILE A 70 57.43 -21.53 -41.81
N LEU A 71 57.10 -22.74 -42.26
CA LEU A 71 55.76 -23.07 -42.74
C LEU A 71 54.71 -22.96 -41.64
N ILE A 72 54.96 -23.54 -40.46
CA ILE A 72 54.09 -23.40 -39.27
C ILE A 72 53.87 -21.92 -38.94
N SER A 73 54.96 -21.15 -38.90
CA SER A 73 54.91 -19.71 -38.62
C SER A 73 54.16 -18.92 -39.70
N ALA A 74 54.22 -19.35 -40.96
CA ALA A 74 53.49 -18.73 -42.06
C ALA A 74 51.98 -18.95 -41.91
N TYR A 75 51.53 -20.19 -41.71
CA TYR A 75 50.11 -20.50 -41.44
C TYR A 75 49.60 -19.71 -40.22
N TYR A 76 50.33 -19.72 -39.11
CA TYR A 76 49.93 -19.03 -37.88
C TYR A 76 49.78 -17.51 -38.08
N ASN A 77 50.76 -16.88 -38.75
CA ASN A 77 50.72 -15.44 -39.00
C ASN A 77 49.65 -15.05 -40.02
N ILE A 78 49.30 -15.91 -40.99
CA ILE A 78 48.17 -15.69 -41.90
C ILE A 78 46.86 -15.77 -41.12
N GLY A 79 46.64 -16.81 -40.31
CA GLY A 79 45.46 -16.94 -39.45
C GLY A 79 45.29 -15.71 -38.55
N THR A 80 46.36 -15.30 -37.88
CA THR A 80 46.37 -14.09 -37.03
C THR A 80 46.08 -12.82 -37.82
N SER A 81 46.61 -12.69 -39.04
CA SER A 81 46.32 -11.55 -39.93
C SER A 81 44.85 -11.50 -40.32
N LYS A 82 44.25 -12.65 -40.65
CA LYS A 82 42.82 -12.79 -40.96
C LYS A 82 41.93 -12.49 -39.74
N CYS A 83 42.31 -12.93 -38.53
CA CYS A 83 41.63 -12.54 -37.29
C CYS A 83 41.62 -11.01 -37.10
N ASN A 84 42.75 -10.33 -37.32
CA ASN A 84 42.82 -8.87 -37.21
C ASN A 84 41.97 -8.15 -38.27
N LEU A 85 41.71 -8.80 -39.41
CA LEU A 85 40.78 -8.33 -40.45
C LEU A 85 39.33 -8.74 -40.19
N LYS A 86 39.02 -9.36 -39.03
CA LYS A 86 37.70 -9.91 -38.66
C LYS A 86 37.20 -11.03 -39.57
N MET A 87 38.10 -11.69 -40.29
CA MET A 87 37.81 -12.83 -41.14
C MET A 87 37.93 -14.12 -40.31
N TYR A 88 37.08 -14.26 -39.29
CA TYR A 88 37.23 -15.28 -38.25
C TYR A 88 37.07 -16.71 -38.78
N GLU A 89 36.06 -16.97 -39.63
CA GLU A 89 35.84 -18.30 -40.22
C GLU A 89 37.06 -18.76 -41.03
N GLU A 90 37.56 -17.90 -41.93
CA GLU A 90 38.75 -18.22 -42.73
C GLU A 90 40.00 -18.36 -41.86
N SER A 91 40.13 -17.60 -40.77
CA SER A 91 41.31 -17.69 -39.90
C SER A 91 41.45 -19.05 -39.21
N ILE A 92 40.32 -19.68 -38.88
CA ILE A 92 40.26 -21.00 -38.21
C ILE A 92 40.95 -22.06 -39.06
N GLU A 93 40.73 -22.07 -40.38
CA GLU A 93 41.35 -23.05 -41.29
C GLU A 93 42.89 -22.99 -41.24
N TYR A 94 43.47 -21.78 -41.12
CA TYR A 94 44.91 -21.61 -41.04
C TYR A 94 45.45 -22.02 -39.66
N PHE A 95 44.69 -21.80 -38.59
CA PHE A 95 45.07 -22.30 -37.26
C PHE A 95 44.96 -23.82 -37.16
N ASP A 96 43.94 -24.43 -37.77
CA ASP A 96 43.82 -25.89 -37.89
C ASP A 96 45.06 -26.47 -38.57
N LYS A 97 45.52 -25.84 -39.66
CA LYS A 97 46.77 -26.22 -40.32
C LYS A 97 48.01 -25.99 -39.47
N THR A 98 48.09 -24.91 -38.70
CA THR A 98 49.17 -24.72 -37.73
C THR A 98 49.20 -25.84 -36.68
N ILE A 99 48.04 -26.23 -36.15
CA ILE A 99 47.89 -27.27 -35.12
C ILE A 99 48.17 -28.67 -35.70
N GLU A 100 47.74 -28.95 -36.93
CA GLU A 100 48.05 -30.20 -37.64
C GLU A 100 49.56 -30.39 -37.83
N LEU A 101 50.30 -29.30 -38.10
CA LEU A 101 51.74 -29.32 -38.30
C LEU A 101 52.54 -29.26 -36.98
N ASN A 102 51.93 -28.77 -35.89
CA ASN A 102 52.50 -28.70 -34.55
C ASN A 102 51.39 -28.64 -33.49
N ASP A 103 51.09 -29.79 -32.89
CA ASP A 103 50.02 -29.94 -31.89
C ASP A 103 50.38 -29.40 -30.50
N GLU A 104 51.63 -29.01 -30.28
CA GLU A 104 52.13 -28.32 -29.07
C GLU A 104 52.13 -26.78 -29.23
N HIS A 105 51.58 -26.23 -30.32
CA HIS A 105 51.58 -24.78 -30.59
C HIS A 105 50.48 -24.04 -29.80
N SER A 106 50.70 -23.75 -28.51
CA SER A 106 49.74 -23.09 -27.60
C SER A 106 49.08 -21.83 -28.17
N ASN A 107 49.87 -20.93 -28.79
CA ASN A 107 49.37 -19.69 -29.39
C ASN A 107 48.34 -19.91 -30.53
N ALA A 108 48.38 -21.06 -31.22
CA ALA A 108 47.46 -21.35 -32.31
C ALA A 108 46.10 -21.76 -31.78
N TYR A 109 46.06 -22.62 -30.75
CA TYR A 109 44.83 -22.91 -30.00
C TYR A 109 44.24 -21.63 -29.42
N TYR A 110 45.04 -20.79 -28.76
CA TYR A 110 44.56 -19.51 -28.23
C TYR A 110 43.93 -18.64 -29.32
N SER A 111 44.62 -18.46 -30.45
CA SER A 111 44.15 -17.59 -31.54
C SER A 111 42.91 -18.14 -32.24
N ARG A 112 42.80 -19.47 -32.37
CA ARG A 112 41.60 -20.16 -32.88
C ARG A 112 40.44 -19.99 -31.92
N GLY A 113 40.66 -20.20 -30.62
CA GLY A 113 39.66 -19.95 -29.58
C GLY A 113 39.17 -18.49 -29.54
N VAL A 114 40.03 -17.50 -29.78
CA VAL A 114 39.62 -16.08 -29.91
C VAL A 114 38.73 -15.87 -31.15
N ALA A 115 39.04 -16.51 -32.27
CA ALA A 115 38.19 -16.45 -33.47
C ALA A 115 36.82 -17.11 -33.22
N GLU A 116 36.80 -18.28 -32.57
CA GLU A 116 35.59 -19.01 -32.17
C GLU A 116 34.73 -18.19 -31.20
N TYR A 117 35.33 -17.57 -30.19
CA TYR A 117 34.65 -16.64 -29.28
C TYR A 117 33.99 -15.48 -30.04
N SER A 118 34.70 -14.91 -31.01
CA SER A 118 34.19 -13.81 -31.84
C SER A 118 33.03 -14.24 -32.76
N LEU A 119 32.93 -15.52 -33.07
CA LEU A 119 31.82 -16.14 -33.81
C LEU A 119 30.66 -16.59 -32.90
N GLY A 120 30.80 -16.48 -31.58
CA GLY A 120 29.81 -16.97 -30.61
C GLY A 120 29.88 -18.48 -30.34
N LEU A 121 30.93 -19.16 -30.80
CA LEU A 121 31.17 -20.59 -30.59
C LEU A 121 31.87 -20.82 -29.24
N TYR A 122 31.19 -20.45 -28.15
CA TYR A 122 31.80 -20.36 -26.82
C TYR A 122 32.30 -21.71 -26.28
N GLU A 123 31.58 -22.82 -26.50
CA GLU A 123 32.04 -24.13 -26.03
C GLU A 123 33.29 -24.63 -26.76
N ASP A 124 33.43 -24.32 -28.05
CA ASP A 124 34.62 -24.68 -28.82
C ASP A 124 35.81 -23.81 -28.40
N ALA A 125 35.58 -22.51 -28.25
CA ALA A 125 36.58 -21.58 -27.71
C ALA A 125 37.12 -22.04 -26.35
N ILE A 126 36.25 -22.49 -25.45
CA ILE A 126 36.64 -23.03 -24.14
C ILE A 126 37.53 -24.27 -24.28
N LYS A 127 37.27 -25.19 -25.24
CA LYS A 127 38.13 -26.36 -25.46
C LYS A 127 39.54 -25.91 -25.89
N ASP A 128 39.62 -24.92 -26.76
CA ASP A 128 40.88 -24.38 -27.24
C ASP A 128 41.64 -23.62 -26.16
N PHE A 129 40.96 -22.85 -25.31
CA PHE A 129 41.60 -22.22 -24.16
C PHE A 129 42.05 -23.25 -23.11
N ASN A 130 41.28 -24.32 -22.89
CA ASN A 130 41.72 -25.44 -22.05
C ASN A 130 42.99 -26.08 -22.60
N LYS A 131 43.05 -26.32 -23.92
CA LYS A 131 44.24 -26.89 -24.56
C LYS A 131 45.43 -25.94 -24.52
N THR A 132 45.20 -24.63 -24.69
CA THR A 132 46.22 -23.59 -24.51
C THR A 132 46.84 -23.67 -23.13
N LEU A 133 46.02 -23.75 -22.08
CA LEU A 133 46.46 -23.77 -20.69
C LEU A 133 47.04 -25.11 -20.23
N GLU A 134 46.74 -26.21 -20.94
CA GLU A 134 47.43 -27.49 -20.79
C GLU A 134 48.88 -27.40 -21.29
N LEU A 135 49.10 -26.69 -22.40
CA LEU A 135 50.42 -26.53 -23.05
C LEU A 135 51.26 -25.41 -22.40
N ASP A 136 50.61 -24.32 -22.00
CA ASP A 136 51.22 -23.16 -21.36
C ASP A 136 50.30 -22.66 -20.23
N SER A 137 50.55 -23.12 -19.00
CA SER A 137 49.73 -22.74 -17.85
C SER A 137 49.82 -21.25 -17.50
N ASP A 138 50.86 -20.54 -17.96
CA ASP A 138 51.09 -19.12 -17.68
C ASP A 138 50.45 -18.18 -18.72
N PHE A 139 49.64 -18.71 -19.65
CA PHE A 139 48.96 -17.95 -20.69
C PHE A 139 47.77 -17.14 -20.14
N LYS A 140 48.07 -15.99 -19.52
CA LYS A 140 47.08 -15.15 -18.82
C LYS A 140 45.87 -14.77 -19.69
N ASP A 141 46.09 -14.37 -20.95
CA ASP A 141 44.99 -13.96 -21.83
C ASP A 141 44.00 -15.11 -22.11
N ALA A 142 44.44 -16.36 -22.03
CA ALA A 142 43.57 -17.52 -22.19
C ALA A 142 42.59 -17.66 -21.02
N TYR A 143 43.04 -17.45 -19.76
CA TYR A 143 42.13 -17.42 -18.61
C TYR A 143 41.07 -16.32 -18.76
N PHE A 144 41.48 -15.12 -19.21
CA PHE A 144 40.54 -14.00 -19.32
C PHE A 144 39.43 -14.27 -20.34
N ILE A 145 39.79 -14.67 -21.57
CA ILE A 145 38.78 -14.93 -22.60
C ILE A 145 38.00 -16.22 -22.32
N ARG A 146 38.60 -17.22 -21.67
CA ARG A 146 37.88 -18.41 -21.20
C ARG A 146 36.85 -18.07 -20.13
N ALA A 147 37.18 -17.19 -19.18
CA ALA A 147 36.24 -16.69 -18.17
C ALA A 147 35.05 -15.98 -18.81
N LEU A 148 35.31 -15.10 -19.80
CA LEU A 148 34.24 -14.45 -20.56
C LEU A 148 33.38 -15.46 -21.32
N SER A 149 34.00 -16.48 -21.92
CA SER A 149 33.30 -17.57 -22.62
C SER A 149 32.42 -18.36 -21.66
N TYR A 150 32.92 -18.70 -20.46
CA TYR A 150 32.15 -19.35 -19.41
C TYR A 150 30.95 -18.51 -18.98
N ALA A 151 31.14 -17.20 -18.77
CA ALA A 151 30.06 -16.30 -18.42
C ALA A 151 28.98 -16.20 -19.52
N LYS A 152 29.33 -16.33 -20.80
CA LYS A 152 28.37 -16.34 -21.92
C LYS A 152 27.53 -17.61 -22.02
N ILE A 153 27.93 -18.69 -21.37
CA ILE A 153 27.18 -19.96 -21.30
C ILE A 153 26.68 -20.26 -19.88
N ASP A 154 26.46 -19.22 -19.07
CA ASP A 154 25.97 -19.26 -17.68
C ASP A 154 26.81 -20.10 -16.70
N LYS A 155 28.07 -20.38 -17.04
CA LYS A 155 29.06 -21.06 -16.17
C LYS A 155 29.81 -20.05 -15.30
N HIS A 156 29.07 -19.27 -14.52
CA HIS A 156 29.64 -18.17 -13.74
C HIS A 156 30.63 -18.60 -12.67
N LYS A 157 30.51 -19.82 -12.13
CA LYS A 157 31.46 -20.32 -11.13
C LYS A 157 32.84 -20.52 -11.74
N GLU A 158 32.91 -21.18 -12.89
CA GLU A 158 34.14 -21.40 -13.64
C GLU A 158 34.75 -20.07 -14.12
N ALA A 159 33.91 -19.09 -14.50
CA ALA A 159 34.37 -17.75 -14.82
C ALA A 159 35.03 -17.07 -13.61
N VAL A 160 34.42 -17.14 -12.42
CA VAL A 160 34.99 -16.60 -11.18
C VAL A 160 36.32 -17.27 -10.82
N ASP A 161 36.43 -18.59 -11.01
CA ASP A 161 37.67 -19.32 -10.77
C ASP A 161 38.82 -18.81 -11.68
N ASP A 162 38.56 -18.62 -12.98
CA ASP A 162 39.54 -18.07 -13.92
C ASP A 162 39.94 -16.62 -13.57
N PHE A 163 38.99 -15.77 -13.17
CA PHE A 163 39.31 -14.43 -12.68
C PHE A 163 40.11 -14.44 -11.37
N ASN A 164 39.85 -15.40 -10.47
CA ASN A 164 40.62 -15.57 -9.24
C ASN A 164 42.07 -15.95 -9.55
N THR A 165 42.31 -16.84 -10.52
CA THR A 165 43.66 -17.17 -10.98
C THR A 165 44.41 -15.92 -11.45
N LEU A 166 43.77 -15.08 -12.27
CA LEU A 166 44.38 -13.82 -12.74
C LEU A 166 44.68 -12.83 -11.59
N LEU A 167 43.71 -12.58 -10.73
CA LEU A 167 43.78 -11.56 -9.69
C LEU A 167 44.67 -11.97 -8.50
N ILE A 168 44.62 -13.24 -8.10
CA ILE A 168 45.25 -13.73 -6.86
C ILE A 168 46.57 -14.43 -7.16
N GLU A 169 46.59 -15.36 -8.11
CA GLU A 169 47.78 -16.18 -8.39
C GLU A 169 48.81 -15.40 -9.22
N TYR A 170 48.35 -14.71 -10.26
CA TYR A 170 49.21 -13.88 -11.11
C TYR A 170 49.36 -12.43 -10.62
N ASN A 171 48.57 -12.03 -9.60
CA ASN A 171 48.56 -10.68 -9.03
C ASN A 171 48.42 -9.57 -10.11
N GLU A 172 47.62 -9.85 -11.15
CA GLU A 172 47.32 -8.90 -12.23
C GLU A 172 46.20 -7.96 -11.79
N ILE A 173 46.58 -6.77 -11.35
CA ILE A 173 45.63 -5.75 -10.94
C ILE A 173 45.08 -5.06 -12.19
N ASN A 174 43.89 -5.48 -12.62
CA ASN A 174 43.17 -4.89 -13.75
C ASN A 174 41.68 -4.75 -13.39
N TYR A 175 41.16 -3.52 -13.48
CA TYR A 175 39.76 -3.21 -13.15
C TYR A 175 38.76 -4.06 -13.96
N ILE A 176 39.11 -4.41 -15.20
CA ILE A 176 38.28 -5.23 -16.09
C ILE A 176 38.03 -6.62 -15.48
N TYR A 177 39.02 -7.21 -14.81
CA TYR A 177 38.86 -8.53 -14.19
C TYR A 177 37.94 -8.47 -12.97
N TYR A 178 38.10 -7.43 -12.14
CA TYR A 178 37.17 -7.19 -11.03
C TYR A 178 35.75 -6.95 -11.54
N TYR A 179 35.58 -6.12 -12.56
CA TYR A 179 34.27 -5.85 -13.17
C TYR A 179 33.57 -7.13 -13.65
N TYR A 180 34.21 -7.95 -14.49
CA TYR A 180 33.58 -9.17 -15.02
C TYR A 180 33.44 -10.28 -13.96
N ARG A 181 34.32 -10.34 -12.96
CA ARG A 181 34.14 -11.22 -11.81
C ARG A 181 32.96 -10.78 -10.96
N GLY A 182 32.79 -9.47 -10.75
CA GLY A 182 31.63 -8.87 -10.09
C GLY A 182 30.32 -9.21 -10.78
N LEU A 183 30.25 -9.08 -12.12
CA LEU A 183 29.10 -9.52 -12.91
C LEU A 183 28.82 -11.01 -12.74
N SER A 184 29.85 -11.87 -12.77
CA SER A 184 29.67 -13.31 -12.59
C SER A 184 29.19 -13.66 -11.16
N LYS A 185 29.70 -12.97 -10.14
CA LYS A 185 29.24 -13.10 -8.75
C LYS A 185 27.81 -12.62 -8.56
N TYR A 186 27.42 -11.53 -9.20
CA TYR A 186 26.03 -11.04 -9.21
C TYR A 186 25.08 -12.13 -9.75
N ASN A 187 25.41 -12.74 -10.89
CA ASN A 187 24.63 -13.85 -11.45
C ASN A 187 24.62 -15.12 -10.58
N LEU A 188 25.62 -15.31 -9.71
CA LEU A 188 25.64 -16.37 -8.69
C LEU A 188 24.89 -15.97 -7.40
N ASN A 189 24.27 -14.80 -7.35
CA ASN A 189 23.63 -14.22 -6.16
C ASN A 189 24.60 -14.02 -4.97
N LEU A 190 25.88 -13.79 -5.26
CA LEU A 190 26.92 -13.40 -4.29
C LEU A 190 27.02 -11.87 -4.25
N LEU A 191 25.95 -11.22 -3.77
CA LEU A 191 25.72 -9.78 -3.96
C LEU A 191 26.75 -8.90 -3.24
N GLU A 192 27.11 -9.21 -2.00
CA GLU A 192 28.12 -8.45 -1.25
C GLU A 192 29.50 -8.56 -1.88
N GLU A 193 29.89 -9.76 -2.34
CA GLU A 193 31.17 -9.98 -3.03
C GLU A 193 31.22 -9.30 -4.40
N ALA A 194 30.08 -9.15 -5.08
CA ALA A 194 29.97 -8.40 -6.32
C ALA A 194 30.16 -6.90 -6.06
N ILE A 195 29.59 -6.35 -4.99
CA ILE A 195 29.79 -4.95 -4.58
C ILE A 195 31.27 -4.68 -4.28
N GLU A 196 31.96 -5.58 -3.58
CA GLU A 196 33.39 -5.46 -3.32
C GLU A 196 34.18 -5.37 -4.63
N ASP A 197 33.90 -6.25 -5.59
CA ASP A 197 34.56 -6.27 -6.89
C ASP A 197 34.28 -5.00 -7.71
N PHE A 198 33.04 -4.54 -7.78
CA PHE A 198 32.72 -3.29 -8.46
C PHE A 198 33.35 -2.08 -7.78
N THR A 199 33.44 -2.07 -6.45
CA THR A 199 34.10 -1.00 -5.70
C THR A 199 35.59 -0.94 -6.02
N ILE A 200 36.27 -2.09 -6.04
CA ILE A 200 37.67 -2.14 -6.44
C ILE A 200 37.83 -1.68 -7.89
N ALA A 201 36.95 -2.09 -8.81
CA ALA A 201 37.00 -1.66 -10.21
C ALA A 201 36.86 -0.14 -10.35
N ILE A 202 35.92 0.48 -9.60
CA ILE A 202 35.71 1.94 -9.55
C ILE A 202 36.93 2.67 -8.97
N ASP A 203 37.55 2.13 -7.92
CA ASP A 203 38.74 2.75 -7.31
C ASP A 203 39.92 2.86 -8.31
N TYR A 204 40.02 1.93 -9.26
CA TYR A 204 41.02 1.96 -10.32
C TYR A 204 40.60 2.80 -11.53
N PHE A 205 39.33 2.75 -11.92
CA PHE A 205 38.78 3.45 -13.09
C PHE A 205 37.45 4.15 -12.74
N PRO A 206 37.51 5.35 -12.13
CA PRO A 206 36.34 6.00 -11.55
C PRO A 206 35.44 6.71 -12.58
N ASP A 207 35.85 6.78 -13.85
CA ASP A 207 35.14 7.49 -14.92
C ASP A 207 34.28 6.56 -15.79
N GLU A 208 34.22 5.26 -15.48
CA GLU A 208 33.43 4.26 -16.22
C GLU A 208 32.00 4.18 -15.67
N SER A 209 31.05 4.86 -16.32
CA SER A 209 29.66 4.98 -15.87
C SER A 209 28.98 3.63 -15.62
N TYR A 210 29.22 2.66 -16.50
CA TYR A 210 28.57 1.35 -16.46
C TYR A 210 28.92 0.55 -15.19
N ILE A 211 30.07 0.80 -14.54
CA ILE A 211 30.43 0.08 -13.31
C ILE A 211 29.57 0.56 -12.14
N TYR A 212 29.29 1.86 -12.07
CA TYR A 212 28.37 2.41 -11.06
C TYR A 212 26.94 1.92 -11.30
N TYR A 213 26.48 1.90 -12.56
CA TYR A 213 25.18 1.34 -12.91
C TYR A 213 25.02 -0.12 -12.43
N GLU A 214 25.99 -0.98 -12.74
CA GLU A 214 25.95 -2.39 -12.32
C GLU A 214 25.99 -2.53 -10.79
N ARG A 215 26.80 -1.74 -10.08
CA ARG A 215 26.83 -1.75 -8.61
C ARG A 215 25.52 -1.22 -8.00
N ALA A 216 24.89 -0.22 -8.62
CA ALA A 216 23.59 0.30 -8.22
C ALA A 216 22.47 -0.74 -8.35
N LEU A 217 22.50 -1.58 -9.40
CA LEU A 217 21.59 -2.72 -9.54
C LEU A 217 21.76 -3.71 -8.37
N VAL A 218 23.02 -4.01 -7.98
CA VAL A 218 23.28 -4.89 -6.83
C VAL A 218 22.78 -4.27 -5.53
N TYR A 219 23.02 -2.97 -5.30
CA TYR A 219 22.49 -2.26 -4.14
C TYR A 219 20.95 -2.27 -4.11
N SER A 220 20.30 -2.10 -5.26
CA SER A 220 18.84 -2.14 -5.39
C SER A 220 18.30 -3.52 -4.99
N ASN A 221 18.94 -4.60 -5.44
CA ASN A 221 18.57 -5.97 -5.09
C ASN A 221 18.73 -6.29 -3.60
N LEU A 222 19.68 -5.64 -2.92
CA LEU A 222 19.86 -5.73 -1.46
C LEU A 222 18.95 -4.77 -0.66
N ASN A 223 18.03 -4.06 -1.32
CA ASN A 223 17.22 -2.99 -0.74
C ASN A 223 18.05 -1.84 -0.12
N MET A 224 19.31 -1.68 -0.55
CA MET A 224 20.19 -0.56 -0.16
C MET A 224 19.91 0.66 -1.05
N PHE A 225 18.66 1.10 -1.08
CA PHE A 225 18.16 2.05 -2.07
C PHE A 225 18.91 3.39 -2.10
N LYS A 226 19.37 3.90 -0.95
CA LYS A 226 20.15 5.15 -0.91
C LYS A 226 21.50 5.00 -1.63
N ASN A 227 22.20 3.89 -1.43
CA ASN A 227 23.45 3.60 -2.13
C ASN A 227 23.22 3.41 -3.63
N ALA A 228 22.13 2.75 -4.01
CA ALA A 228 21.74 2.62 -5.42
C ALA A 228 21.49 3.99 -6.07
N VAL A 229 20.74 4.89 -5.40
CA VAL A 229 20.51 6.26 -5.89
C VAL A 229 21.83 7.01 -6.08
N ASP A 230 22.76 6.93 -5.13
CA ASP A 230 24.07 7.60 -5.22
C ASP A 230 24.86 7.09 -6.44
N ASP A 231 24.89 5.78 -6.67
CA ASP A 231 25.61 5.18 -7.80
C ASP A 231 24.93 5.44 -9.15
N TYR A 232 23.60 5.34 -9.26
CA TYR A 232 22.89 5.75 -10.49
C TYR A 232 23.11 7.22 -10.79
N THR A 233 23.10 8.08 -9.77
CA THR A 233 23.41 9.50 -9.94
C THR A 233 24.82 9.67 -10.50
N LYS A 234 25.78 8.90 -10.00
CA LYS A 234 27.14 8.95 -10.51
C LYS A 234 27.26 8.43 -11.94
N ALA A 235 26.53 7.36 -12.29
CA ALA A 235 26.45 6.84 -13.66
C ALA A 235 25.90 7.90 -14.62
N ILE A 236 24.83 8.59 -14.24
CA ILE A 236 24.18 9.67 -15.01
C ILE A 236 25.11 10.89 -15.18
N GLU A 237 25.85 11.28 -14.13
CA GLU A 237 26.85 12.36 -14.22
C GLU A 237 27.95 12.06 -15.25
N LEU A 238 28.31 10.78 -15.40
CA LEU A 238 29.34 10.32 -16.34
C LEU A 238 28.76 10.09 -17.75
N ASN A 239 27.48 9.72 -17.86
CA ASN A 239 26.77 9.53 -19.11
C ASN A 239 25.31 10.03 -19.03
N GLU A 240 25.09 11.27 -19.43
CA GLU A 240 23.76 11.93 -19.41
C GLU A 240 22.75 11.32 -20.39
N MET A 241 23.18 10.45 -21.31
CA MET A 241 22.30 9.80 -22.30
C MET A 241 21.89 8.37 -21.89
N ASP A 242 22.21 7.95 -20.67
CA ASP A 242 21.88 6.63 -20.15
C ASP A 242 20.44 6.57 -19.59
N ALA A 243 19.49 6.25 -20.46
CA ALA A 243 18.08 6.10 -20.10
C ALA A 243 17.86 5.00 -19.04
N ASP A 244 18.64 3.92 -19.07
CA ASP A 244 18.50 2.81 -18.13
C ASP A 244 18.89 3.25 -16.71
N SER A 245 19.93 4.08 -16.57
CA SER A 245 20.29 4.66 -15.26
C SER A 245 19.19 5.58 -14.71
N TYR A 246 18.59 6.44 -15.54
CA TYR A 246 17.45 7.27 -15.11
C TYR A 246 16.26 6.40 -14.70
N TYR A 247 15.90 5.42 -15.53
CA TYR A 247 14.77 4.52 -15.30
C TYR A 247 14.91 3.75 -13.99
N ASN A 248 16.07 3.12 -13.76
CA ASN A 248 16.30 2.34 -12.55
C ASN A 248 16.44 3.23 -11.29
N ARG A 249 16.96 4.46 -11.43
CA ARG A 249 16.94 5.42 -10.33
C ARG A 249 15.53 5.88 -9.99
N ALA A 250 14.66 6.08 -10.99
CA ALA A 250 13.25 6.38 -10.79
C ALA A 250 12.52 5.26 -10.04
N LEU A 251 12.73 4.00 -10.44
CA LEU A 251 12.22 2.84 -9.70
C LEU A 251 12.72 2.80 -8.26
N THR A 252 13.98 3.16 -8.04
CA THR A 252 14.58 3.21 -6.70
C THR A 252 13.96 4.34 -5.86
N TYR A 253 13.73 5.51 -6.45
CA TYR A 253 13.00 6.61 -5.80
C TYR A 253 11.56 6.22 -5.47
N PHE A 254 10.87 5.47 -6.34
CA PHE A 254 9.54 4.93 -6.06
C PHE A 254 9.55 4.02 -4.81
N LYS A 255 10.55 3.13 -4.68
CA LYS A 255 10.71 2.28 -3.48
C LYS A 255 11.05 3.07 -2.21
N LEU A 256 11.60 4.27 -2.35
CA LEU A 256 11.85 5.21 -1.25
C LEU A 256 10.67 6.15 -0.99
N GLU A 257 9.55 5.99 -1.71
CA GLU A 257 8.38 6.88 -1.67
C GLU A 257 8.71 8.34 -2.06
N GLU A 258 9.82 8.56 -2.77
CA GLU A 258 10.24 9.88 -3.29
C GLU A 258 9.65 10.10 -4.70
N TYR A 259 8.32 10.05 -4.81
CA TYR A 259 7.59 10.01 -6.08
C TYR A 259 7.86 11.21 -7.00
N ASP A 260 8.01 12.42 -6.45
CA ASP A 260 8.33 13.62 -7.26
C ASP A 260 9.64 13.45 -8.04
N LYS A 261 10.67 12.88 -7.41
CA LYS A 261 11.97 12.65 -8.06
C LYS A 261 11.90 11.51 -9.07
N ALA A 262 11.11 10.47 -8.77
CA ALA A 262 10.86 9.40 -9.73
C ALA A 262 10.21 9.95 -11.00
N ILE A 263 9.23 10.86 -10.88
CA ILE A 263 8.59 11.53 -12.03
C ILE A 263 9.60 12.35 -12.84
N GLU A 264 10.50 13.10 -12.19
CA GLU A 264 11.56 13.84 -12.88
C GLU A 264 12.45 12.92 -13.72
N ASP A 265 12.86 11.78 -13.17
CA ASP A 265 13.67 10.80 -13.88
C ASP A 265 12.91 10.08 -14.99
N TYR A 266 11.65 9.70 -14.78
CA TYR A 266 10.82 9.14 -15.87
C TYR A 266 10.61 10.14 -17.00
N ASN A 267 10.45 11.44 -16.69
CA ASN A 267 10.40 12.46 -17.74
C ASN A 267 11.71 12.51 -18.53
N LYS A 268 12.87 12.30 -17.90
CA LYS A 268 14.16 12.18 -18.60
C LYS A 268 14.24 10.93 -19.47
N VAL A 269 13.74 9.79 -19.00
CA VAL A 269 13.61 8.58 -19.84
C VAL A 269 12.76 8.88 -21.07
N LEU A 270 11.60 9.54 -20.90
CA LEU A 270 10.69 9.89 -22.00
C LEU A 270 11.23 10.98 -22.94
N GLU A 271 12.12 11.85 -22.48
CA GLU A 271 12.86 12.75 -23.36
C GLU A 271 13.82 11.99 -24.29
N LEU A 272 14.43 10.89 -23.80
CA LEU A 272 15.37 10.05 -24.55
C LEU A 272 14.65 9.00 -25.42
N ASN A 273 13.55 8.45 -24.92
CA ASN A 273 12.70 7.44 -25.54
C ASN A 273 11.21 7.77 -25.33
N PRO A 274 10.59 8.56 -26.22
CA PRO A 274 9.20 9.03 -26.03
C PRO A 274 8.12 7.96 -26.01
N ASP A 275 8.39 6.79 -26.60
CA ASP A 275 7.42 5.69 -26.74
C ASP A 275 7.61 4.61 -25.65
N ASP A 276 8.36 4.91 -24.58
CA ASP A 276 8.57 3.99 -23.46
C ASP A 276 7.31 3.85 -22.61
N THR A 277 6.48 2.88 -22.95
CA THR A 277 5.19 2.62 -22.28
C THR A 277 5.36 2.28 -20.80
N GLU A 278 6.46 1.63 -20.44
CA GLU A 278 6.72 1.20 -19.06
C GLU A 278 7.11 2.41 -18.19
N ALA A 279 7.91 3.33 -18.72
CA ALA A 279 8.20 4.60 -18.05
C ALA A 279 6.94 5.48 -17.90
N ILE A 280 6.06 5.53 -18.90
CA ILE A 280 4.78 6.27 -18.79
C ILE A 280 3.90 5.65 -17.70
N TYR A 281 3.75 4.32 -17.69
CA TYR A 281 2.96 3.61 -16.68
C TYR A 281 3.48 3.87 -15.27
N ASN A 282 4.78 3.68 -15.04
CA ASN A 282 5.38 3.88 -13.70
C ASN A 282 5.34 5.35 -13.26
N LYS A 283 5.44 6.31 -14.18
CA LYS A 283 5.21 7.73 -13.90
C LYS A 283 3.75 8.00 -13.49
N GLY A 284 2.78 7.40 -14.17
CA GLY A 284 1.37 7.43 -13.78
C GLY A 284 1.13 6.87 -12.38
N LEU A 285 1.77 5.74 -12.03
CA LEU A 285 1.72 5.18 -10.67
C LEU A 285 2.32 6.13 -9.62
N CYS A 286 3.42 6.83 -9.93
CA CYS A 286 3.97 7.84 -9.02
C CYS A 286 2.95 8.96 -8.75
N LYS A 287 2.29 9.46 -9.79
CA LYS A 287 1.25 10.50 -9.68
C LYS A 287 0.04 10.00 -8.90
N GLN A 288 -0.38 8.75 -9.10
CA GLN A 288 -1.46 8.13 -8.33
C GLN A 288 -1.12 8.08 -6.84
N ASN A 289 0.12 7.75 -6.46
CA ASN A 289 0.56 7.75 -5.06
C ASN A 289 0.73 9.16 -4.45
N LEU A 290 0.75 10.20 -5.29
CA LEU A 290 0.73 11.62 -4.87
C LEU A 290 -0.67 12.22 -4.86
N ASP A 291 -1.73 11.41 -5.03
CA ASP A 291 -3.12 11.83 -5.19
C ASP A 291 -3.37 12.77 -6.39
N LEU A 292 -2.46 12.77 -7.37
CA LEU A 292 -2.59 13.53 -8.63
C LEU A 292 -3.37 12.72 -9.68
N PHE A 293 -4.57 12.27 -9.30
CA PHE A 293 -5.33 11.28 -10.06
C PHE A 293 -5.66 11.70 -11.51
N GLU A 294 -5.98 12.98 -11.75
CA GLU A 294 -6.27 13.46 -13.12
C GLU A 294 -5.03 13.40 -14.01
N GLU A 295 -3.86 13.77 -13.48
CA GLU A 295 -2.61 13.71 -14.24
C GLU A 295 -2.12 12.28 -14.45
N ALA A 296 -2.46 11.36 -13.52
CA ALA A 296 -2.20 9.94 -13.67
C ALA A 296 -3.09 9.33 -14.78
N ILE A 297 -4.38 9.71 -14.81
CA ILE A 297 -5.31 9.30 -15.88
C ILE A 297 -4.79 9.73 -17.25
N GLU A 298 -4.29 10.96 -17.41
CA GLU A 298 -3.71 11.42 -18.69
C GLU A 298 -2.55 10.53 -19.17
N ASP A 299 -1.66 10.11 -18.26
CA ASP A 299 -0.56 9.22 -18.59
C ASP A 299 -1.07 7.81 -18.94
N PHE A 300 -1.99 7.25 -18.14
CA PHE A 300 -2.55 5.91 -18.38
C PHE A 300 -3.36 5.83 -19.68
N ASP A 301 -4.21 6.83 -19.96
CA ASP A 301 -4.98 6.92 -21.20
C ASP A 301 -4.07 6.96 -22.43
N SER A 302 -2.89 7.58 -22.32
CA SER A 302 -1.94 7.65 -23.43
C SER A 302 -1.35 6.28 -23.83
N ILE A 303 -1.42 5.29 -22.93
CA ILE A 303 -0.91 3.92 -23.13
C ILE A 303 -2.00 2.85 -22.98
N ILE A 304 -3.28 3.22 -23.06
CA ILE A 304 -4.41 2.29 -22.86
C ILE A 304 -4.44 1.15 -23.89
N ASP A 305 -3.92 1.39 -25.09
CA ASP A 305 -3.81 0.39 -26.16
C ASP A 305 -2.51 -0.45 -26.09
N SER A 306 -1.71 -0.30 -25.03
CA SER A 306 -0.50 -1.10 -24.81
C SER A 306 -0.82 -2.53 -24.34
N ASP A 307 0.18 -3.41 -24.37
CA ASP A 307 0.05 -4.79 -23.87
C ASP A 307 -0.01 -4.85 -22.32
N ASN A 308 0.13 -3.72 -21.61
CA ASN A 308 0.06 -3.66 -20.16
C ASN A 308 -1.41 -3.65 -19.68
N GLU A 309 -1.89 -4.83 -19.28
CA GLU A 309 -3.25 -5.01 -18.79
C GLU A 309 -3.57 -4.26 -17.49
N PHE A 310 -2.56 -3.92 -16.68
CA PHE A 310 -2.76 -3.22 -15.40
C PHE A 310 -3.13 -1.73 -15.57
N VAL A 311 -2.98 -1.16 -16.76
CA VAL A 311 -3.40 0.22 -17.05
C VAL A 311 -4.88 0.43 -16.72
N CYS A 312 -5.76 -0.51 -17.11
CA CYS A 312 -7.18 -0.42 -16.79
C CYS A 312 -7.44 -0.52 -15.28
N TYR A 313 -6.68 -1.34 -14.56
CA TYR A 313 -6.81 -1.42 -13.10
C TYR A 313 -6.44 -0.10 -12.43
N SER A 314 -5.30 0.50 -12.80
CA SER A 314 -4.87 1.80 -12.29
C SER A 314 -5.83 2.94 -12.63
N LEU A 315 -6.40 2.95 -13.85
CA LEU A 315 -7.47 3.86 -14.22
C LEU A 315 -8.70 3.67 -13.33
N GLY A 316 -9.13 2.43 -13.09
CA GLY A 316 -10.24 2.11 -12.19
C GLY A 316 -10.03 2.69 -10.79
N ILE A 317 -8.83 2.55 -10.21
CA ILE A 317 -8.49 3.12 -8.91
C ILE A 317 -8.54 4.66 -8.95
N CYS A 318 -7.93 5.30 -9.96
CA CYS A 318 -7.95 6.76 -10.07
C CYS A 318 -9.38 7.32 -10.17
N HIS A 319 -10.25 6.65 -10.94
CA HIS A 319 -11.65 7.03 -11.06
C HIS A 319 -12.43 6.81 -9.75
N LEU A 320 -12.16 5.72 -9.03
CA LEU A 320 -12.76 5.43 -7.72
C LEU A 320 -12.44 6.55 -6.72
N GLU A 321 -11.17 6.94 -6.60
CA GLU A 321 -10.72 8.01 -5.68
C GLU A 321 -11.31 9.38 -6.06
N LEU A 322 -11.51 9.63 -7.35
CA LEU A 322 -12.21 10.82 -7.86
C LEU A 322 -13.74 10.75 -7.71
N LYS A 323 -14.29 9.68 -7.13
CA LYS A 323 -15.72 9.42 -6.96
C LYS A 323 -16.49 9.33 -8.28
N ARG A 324 -15.80 8.90 -9.34
CA ARG A 324 -16.33 8.61 -10.68
C ARG A 324 -16.64 7.13 -10.76
N TYR A 325 -17.63 6.72 -9.97
CA TYR A 325 -17.87 5.31 -9.66
C TYR A 325 -18.28 4.50 -10.87
N GLU A 326 -19.10 5.05 -11.77
CA GLU A 326 -19.50 4.36 -13.01
C GLU A 326 -18.29 4.10 -13.93
N GLU A 327 -17.42 5.10 -14.14
CA GLU A 327 -16.20 4.92 -14.93
C GLU A 327 -15.22 3.93 -14.28
N ALA A 328 -15.10 3.97 -12.94
CA ALA A 328 -14.29 3.00 -12.22
C ALA A 328 -14.76 1.56 -12.46
N ILE A 329 -16.08 1.33 -12.40
CA ILE A 329 -16.69 0.03 -12.67
C ILE A 329 -16.38 -0.44 -14.11
N ASP A 330 -16.53 0.44 -15.11
CA ASP A 330 -16.24 0.11 -16.51
C ASP A 330 -14.79 -0.35 -16.71
N TYR A 331 -13.83 0.33 -16.07
CA TYR A 331 -12.42 -0.06 -16.14
C TYR A 331 -12.11 -1.36 -15.40
N PHE A 332 -12.68 -1.58 -14.21
CA PHE A 332 -12.54 -2.86 -13.50
C PHE A 332 -13.16 -4.03 -14.28
N ASP A 333 -14.30 -3.81 -14.96
CA ASP A 333 -14.92 -4.81 -15.84
C ASP A 333 -13.99 -5.24 -16.98
N VAL A 334 -13.32 -4.27 -17.61
CA VAL A 334 -12.31 -4.56 -18.63
C VAL A 334 -11.15 -5.34 -18.05
N PHE A 335 -10.60 -4.93 -16.91
CA PHE A 335 -9.48 -5.61 -16.27
C PHE A 335 -9.81 -7.06 -15.87
N ILE A 336 -10.95 -7.27 -15.19
CA ILE A 336 -11.43 -8.58 -14.72
C ILE A 336 -11.63 -9.56 -15.88
N LYS A 337 -12.02 -9.09 -17.05
CA LYS A 337 -12.20 -9.94 -18.24
C LYS A 337 -10.90 -10.64 -18.65
N PHE A 338 -9.75 -10.00 -18.46
CA PHE A 338 -8.43 -10.57 -18.75
C PHE A 338 -7.81 -11.22 -17.51
N ASN A 339 -8.13 -10.71 -16.32
CA ASN A 339 -7.58 -11.13 -15.03
C ASN A 339 -8.67 -11.63 -14.05
N PRO A 340 -9.39 -12.72 -14.38
CA PRO A 340 -10.57 -13.14 -13.61
C PRO A 340 -10.25 -13.69 -12.21
N TYR A 341 -8.98 -13.92 -11.90
CA TYR A 341 -8.49 -14.45 -10.62
C TYR A 341 -7.82 -13.38 -9.74
N TYR A 342 -7.90 -12.09 -10.12
CA TYR A 342 -7.35 -11.00 -9.33
C TYR A 342 -8.40 -10.46 -8.35
N ALA A 343 -8.27 -10.81 -7.07
CA ALA A 343 -9.28 -10.56 -6.04
C ALA A 343 -9.58 -9.06 -5.83
N ASP A 344 -8.53 -8.23 -5.79
CA ASP A 344 -8.63 -6.80 -5.50
C ASP A 344 -9.48 -6.06 -6.54
N ALA A 345 -9.49 -6.49 -7.80
CA ALA A 345 -10.31 -5.84 -8.82
C ALA A 345 -11.81 -6.00 -8.54
N TYR A 346 -12.23 -7.16 -8.01
CA TYR A 346 -13.62 -7.33 -7.55
C TYR A 346 -13.87 -6.50 -6.30
N TYR A 347 -12.91 -6.43 -5.37
CA TYR A 347 -13.04 -5.64 -4.15
C TYR A 347 -13.28 -4.15 -4.47
N TYR A 348 -12.40 -3.53 -5.27
CA TYR A 348 -12.54 -2.12 -5.63
C TYR A 348 -13.78 -1.83 -6.51
N ARG A 349 -14.18 -2.76 -7.39
CA ARG A 349 -15.46 -2.64 -8.10
C ARG A 349 -16.66 -2.75 -7.15
N GLY A 350 -16.57 -3.62 -6.14
CA GLY A 350 -17.53 -3.72 -5.04
C GLY A 350 -17.66 -2.43 -4.25
N ASN A 351 -16.54 -1.78 -3.91
CA ASN A 351 -16.52 -0.48 -3.25
C ASN A 351 -17.23 0.60 -4.08
N ALA A 352 -16.93 0.67 -5.38
CA ALA A 352 -17.61 1.60 -6.29
C ALA A 352 -19.13 1.39 -6.33
N LYS A 353 -19.58 0.12 -6.37
CA LYS A 353 -21.00 -0.24 -6.34
C LYS A 353 -21.65 0.06 -4.99
N PHE A 354 -20.94 -0.14 -3.90
CA PHE A 354 -21.41 0.19 -2.56
C PHE A 354 -21.70 1.70 -2.42
N ASP A 355 -20.79 2.55 -2.90
CA ASP A 355 -20.95 4.00 -2.90
C ASP A 355 -22.10 4.49 -3.80
N LEU A 356 -22.44 3.73 -4.85
CA LEU A 356 -23.63 3.93 -5.68
C LEU A 356 -24.92 3.36 -5.07
N GLU A 357 -24.86 2.82 -3.84
CA GLU A 357 -25.97 2.12 -3.16
C GLU A 357 -26.47 0.86 -3.89
N HIS A 358 -25.67 0.30 -4.81
CA HIS A 358 -25.95 -0.96 -5.50
C HIS A 358 -25.53 -2.16 -4.61
N TYR A 359 -26.17 -2.27 -3.45
CA TYR A 359 -25.75 -3.14 -2.36
C TYR A 359 -25.70 -4.63 -2.72
N GLU A 360 -26.67 -5.16 -3.45
CA GLU A 360 -26.68 -6.57 -3.84
C GLU A 360 -25.51 -6.91 -4.78
N GLU A 361 -25.21 -6.03 -5.75
CA GLU A 361 -24.11 -6.22 -6.69
C GLU A 361 -22.74 -6.06 -6.00
N ALA A 362 -22.64 -5.15 -5.01
CA ALA A 362 -21.44 -5.03 -4.18
C ALA A 362 -21.18 -6.31 -3.38
N ILE A 363 -22.22 -6.90 -2.78
CA ILE A 363 -22.11 -8.18 -2.06
C ILE A 363 -21.66 -9.31 -2.99
N GLU A 364 -22.13 -9.36 -4.24
CA GLU A 364 -21.66 -10.35 -5.23
C GLU A 364 -20.17 -10.21 -5.50
N ASP A 365 -19.68 -8.98 -5.63
CA ASP A 365 -18.25 -8.70 -5.84
C ASP A 365 -17.41 -9.07 -4.61
N TYR A 366 -17.82 -8.69 -3.40
CA TYR A 366 -17.11 -9.10 -2.18
C TYR A 366 -17.13 -10.62 -1.96
N ASN A 367 -18.23 -11.29 -2.31
CA ASN A 367 -18.27 -12.76 -2.31
C ASN A 367 -17.23 -13.34 -3.26
N LYS A 368 -17.06 -12.72 -4.44
CA LYS A 368 -16.07 -13.17 -5.41
C LYS A 368 -14.64 -12.91 -4.96
N THR A 369 -14.37 -11.75 -4.34
CA THR A 369 -13.09 -11.47 -3.68
C THR A 369 -12.78 -12.56 -2.66
N LEU A 370 -13.71 -12.88 -1.77
CA LEU A 370 -13.52 -13.88 -0.70
C LEU A 370 -13.46 -15.33 -1.19
N GLU A 371 -13.98 -15.61 -2.40
CA GLU A 371 -13.76 -16.90 -3.07
C GLU A 371 -12.31 -17.06 -3.58
N LEU A 372 -11.71 -15.95 -4.03
CA LEU A 372 -10.35 -15.91 -4.59
C LEU A 372 -9.28 -15.76 -3.50
N ASP A 373 -9.56 -14.92 -2.50
CA ASP A 373 -8.74 -14.65 -1.33
C ASP A 373 -9.63 -14.64 -0.08
N ASN A 374 -9.68 -15.79 0.60
CA ASN A 374 -10.50 -15.97 1.78
C ASN A 374 -9.93 -15.27 3.03
N ASP A 375 -8.70 -14.75 2.97
CA ASP A 375 -8.06 -14.05 4.09
C ASP A 375 -8.13 -12.53 3.93
N HIS A 376 -8.84 -12.03 2.89
CA HIS A 376 -9.01 -10.61 2.59
C HIS A 376 -9.90 -9.91 3.64
N ILE A 377 -9.28 -9.38 4.69
CA ILE A 377 -9.93 -8.73 5.84
C ILE A 377 -10.86 -7.60 5.38
N ASP A 378 -10.39 -6.72 4.48
CA ASP A 378 -11.16 -5.56 4.05
C ASP A 378 -12.45 -5.94 3.30
N ALA A 379 -12.46 -7.05 2.57
CA ALA A 379 -13.66 -7.51 1.87
C ALA A 379 -14.73 -8.04 2.84
N TYR A 380 -14.34 -8.72 3.92
CA TYR A 380 -15.27 -9.05 5.00
C TYR A 380 -15.83 -7.80 5.67
N TYR A 381 -14.96 -6.84 5.97
CA TYR A 381 -15.35 -5.56 6.57
C TYR A 381 -16.37 -4.83 5.69
N GLU A 382 -16.06 -4.58 4.42
CA GLU A 382 -16.95 -3.83 3.54
C GLU A 382 -18.27 -4.57 3.29
N ARG A 383 -18.23 -5.90 3.13
CA ARG A 383 -19.46 -6.70 3.01
C ARG A 383 -20.33 -6.64 4.26
N ALA A 384 -19.72 -6.59 5.46
CA ALA A 384 -20.45 -6.39 6.71
C ALA A 384 -21.13 -5.01 6.75
N MET A 385 -20.44 -3.96 6.30
CA MET A 385 -20.97 -2.60 6.22
C MET A 385 -22.17 -2.52 5.26
N VAL A 386 -22.09 -3.18 4.09
CA VAL A 386 -23.22 -3.28 3.16
C VAL A 386 -24.41 -4.00 3.81
N LYS A 387 -24.16 -5.11 4.51
CA LYS A 387 -25.19 -5.87 5.23
C LYS A 387 -25.85 -5.06 6.34
N ILE A 388 -25.12 -4.19 7.04
CA ILE A 388 -25.69 -3.26 8.03
C ILE A 388 -26.68 -2.30 7.38
N ASN A 389 -26.34 -1.72 6.21
CA ASN A 389 -27.25 -0.84 5.46
C ASN A 389 -28.54 -1.58 5.03
N LEU A 390 -28.45 -2.88 4.76
CA LEU A 390 -29.59 -3.76 4.49
C LEU A 390 -30.32 -4.27 5.75
N ASN A 391 -29.92 -3.85 6.95
CA ASN A 391 -30.42 -4.32 8.25
C ASN A 391 -30.21 -5.84 8.49
N LEU A 392 -29.21 -6.44 7.83
CA LEU A 392 -28.83 -7.86 7.97
C LEU A 392 -27.77 -8.03 9.07
N TYR A 393 -28.11 -7.63 10.29
CA TYR A 393 -27.16 -7.52 11.41
C TYR A 393 -26.49 -8.85 11.79
N ASP A 394 -27.23 -9.97 11.79
CA ASP A 394 -26.67 -11.29 12.10
C ASP A 394 -25.63 -11.74 11.06
N GLU A 395 -25.81 -11.36 9.79
CA GLU A 395 -24.89 -11.71 8.72
C GLU A 395 -23.66 -10.79 8.69
N ALA A 396 -23.85 -9.51 9.05
CA ALA A 396 -22.74 -8.57 9.25
C ALA A 396 -21.84 -9.00 10.41
N MET A 397 -22.44 -9.47 11.52
CA MET A 397 -21.69 -9.97 12.67
C MET A 397 -20.77 -11.15 12.29
N LYS A 398 -21.25 -12.07 11.44
CA LYS A 398 -20.43 -13.19 10.95
C LYS A 398 -19.24 -12.72 10.12
N ASP A 399 -19.45 -11.73 9.25
CA ASP A 399 -18.35 -11.17 8.46
C ASP A 399 -17.31 -10.50 9.36
N PHE A 400 -17.73 -9.77 10.40
CA PHE A 400 -16.79 -9.24 11.39
C PHE A 400 -16.07 -10.32 12.19
N ASP A 401 -16.71 -11.46 12.47
CA ASP A 401 -16.05 -12.60 13.11
C ASP A 401 -14.94 -13.19 12.22
N GLU A 402 -15.19 -13.34 10.92
CA GLU A 402 -14.17 -13.81 9.96
C GLU A 402 -13.05 -12.78 9.75
N ALA A 403 -13.37 -11.49 9.63
CA ALA A 403 -12.38 -10.41 9.59
C ALA A 403 -11.48 -10.43 10.83
N LEU A 404 -12.08 -10.63 12.01
CA LEU A 404 -11.35 -10.67 13.28
C LEU A 404 -10.46 -11.92 13.41
N TYR A 405 -10.90 -13.05 12.86
CA TYR A 405 -10.11 -14.28 12.82
C TYR A 405 -8.83 -14.11 12.00
N ASN A 406 -8.90 -13.40 10.88
CA ASN A 406 -7.79 -13.17 9.96
C ASN A 406 -6.93 -11.95 10.32
N ALA A 407 -7.41 -11.04 11.17
CA ALA A 407 -6.66 -9.87 11.60
C ALA A 407 -5.34 -10.24 12.30
N GLU A 408 -4.23 -9.67 11.84
CA GLU A 408 -2.92 -9.90 12.44
C GLU A 408 -2.61 -8.88 13.54
N SER A 409 -2.81 -7.59 13.25
CA SER A 409 -2.49 -6.49 14.16
C SER A 409 -3.50 -6.34 15.30
N ASP A 410 -2.99 -5.95 16.47
CA ASP A 410 -3.84 -5.57 17.60
C ASP A 410 -4.69 -4.33 17.30
N SER A 411 -4.19 -3.41 16.46
CA SER A 411 -4.96 -2.23 16.01
C SER A 411 -6.23 -2.63 15.26
N ASP A 412 -6.10 -3.58 14.34
CA ASP A 412 -7.18 -3.98 13.44
C ASP A 412 -8.23 -4.77 14.22
N LYS A 413 -7.77 -5.66 15.11
CA LYS A 413 -8.63 -6.35 16.06
C LYS A 413 -9.41 -5.38 16.94
N ALA A 414 -8.74 -4.37 17.49
CA ALA A 414 -9.38 -3.38 18.35
C ALA A 414 -10.45 -2.57 17.59
N TYR A 415 -10.20 -2.23 16.34
CA TYR A 415 -11.17 -1.58 15.46
C TYR A 415 -12.37 -2.50 15.18
N LEU A 416 -12.15 -3.75 14.78
CA LEU A 416 -13.21 -4.74 14.53
C LEU A 416 -14.08 -5.01 15.76
N TYR A 417 -13.47 -5.09 16.95
CA TYR A 417 -14.24 -5.20 18.19
C TYR A 417 -15.13 -3.98 18.44
N THR A 418 -14.66 -2.78 18.10
CA THR A 418 -15.46 -1.54 18.23
C THR A 418 -16.67 -1.55 17.30
N LEU A 419 -16.51 -2.05 16.06
CA LEU A 419 -17.60 -2.19 15.11
C LEU A 419 -18.63 -3.22 15.56
N LYS A 420 -18.18 -4.39 16.03
CA LYS A 420 -19.05 -5.41 16.64
C LYS A 420 -19.81 -4.87 17.84
N ALA A 421 -19.15 -4.08 18.69
CA ALA A 421 -19.79 -3.46 19.84
C ALA A 421 -20.91 -2.49 19.43
N ALA A 422 -20.66 -1.63 18.43
CA ALA A 422 -21.67 -0.72 17.89
C ALA A 422 -22.87 -1.48 17.30
N LEU A 423 -22.63 -2.61 16.60
CA LEU A 423 -23.68 -3.46 16.06
C LEU A 423 -24.53 -4.12 17.17
N ASN A 424 -23.89 -4.54 18.26
CA ASN A 424 -24.58 -5.04 19.45
C ASN A 424 -25.42 -3.96 20.14
N GLU A 425 -24.95 -2.71 20.20
CA GLU A 425 -25.74 -1.59 20.71
C GLU A 425 -27.01 -1.34 19.87
N ILE A 426 -26.90 -1.36 18.54
CA ILE A 426 -28.06 -1.25 17.63
C ILE A 426 -29.06 -2.38 17.91
N SER A 427 -28.55 -3.57 18.17
CA SER A 427 -29.35 -4.77 18.49
C SER A 427 -29.85 -4.77 19.95
N LYS A 428 -29.49 -3.75 20.74
CA LYS A 428 -29.75 -3.60 22.18
C LYS A 428 -29.17 -4.73 23.05
N ASP A 429 -28.16 -5.42 22.53
CA ASP A 429 -27.40 -6.42 23.26
C ASP A 429 -26.23 -5.77 24.00
N TYR A 430 -26.56 -5.05 25.07
CA TYR A 430 -25.59 -4.19 25.73
C TYR A 430 -24.49 -4.98 26.46
N GLU A 431 -24.75 -6.22 26.90
CA GLU A 431 -23.73 -7.04 27.58
C GLU A 431 -22.59 -7.38 26.61
N GLU A 432 -22.93 -7.88 25.43
CA GLU A 432 -22.00 -8.19 24.34
C GLU A 432 -21.34 -6.92 23.79
N ALA A 433 -22.04 -5.79 23.72
CA ALA A 433 -21.45 -4.51 23.35
C ALA A 433 -20.33 -4.10 24.33
N ILE A 434 -20.60 -4.21 25.64
CA ILE A 434 -19.63 -3.86 26.69
C ILE A 434 -18.42 -4.79 26.66
N ASP A 435 -18.60 -6.09 26.43
CA ASP A 435 -17.51 -7.06 26.29
C ASP A 435 -16.61 -6.72 25.10
N ASN A 436 -17.19 -6.47 23.92
CA ASN A 436 -16.43 -6.12 22.73
C ASN A 436 -15.68 -4.78 22.89
N TYR A 437 -16.32 -3.73 23.44
CA TYR A 437 -15.60 -2.49 23.77
C TYR A 437 -14.47 -2.71 24.79
N THR A 438 -14.64 -3.64 25.73
CA THR A 438 -13.58 -3.96 26.69
C THR A 438 -12.39 -4.62 26.00
N LYS A 439 -12.63 -5.56 25.09
CA LYS A 439 -11.59 -6.18 24.26
C LYS A 439 -10.86 -5.13 23.39
N ALA A 440 -11.60 -4.18 22.81
CA ALA A 440 -11.01 -3.08 22.06
C ALA A 440 -10.08 -2.21 22.92
N ILE A 441 -10.51 -1.86 24.13
CA ILE A 441 -9.72 -1.08 25.11
C ILE A 441 -8.47 -1.84 25.56
N ASP A 442 -8.59 -3.15 25.82
CA ASP A 442 -7.46 -3.98 26.24
C ASP A 442 -6.38 -4.07 25.14
N LEU A 443 -6.78 -3.92 23.87
CA LEU A 443 -5.89 -3.84 22.70
C LEU A 443 -5.42 -2.41 22.38
N GLY A 444 -5.75 -1.43 23.22
CA GLY A 444 -5.25 -0.06 23.11
C GLY A 444 -6.17 0.92 22.37
N ASN A 445 -7.36 0.53 21.93
CA ASN A 445 -8.34 1.47 21.37
C ASN A 445 -9.16 2.11 22.50
N GLU A 446 -8.92 3.39 22.77
CA GLU A 446 -9.43 4.09 23.96
C GLU A 446 -10.90 4.51 23.86
N CYS A 447 -11.79 3.61 23.43
CA CYS A 447 -13.22 3.86 23.22
C CYS A 447 -14.07 3.90 24.51
N TYR A 448 -13.54 4.51 25.59
CA TYR A 448 -14.20 4.57 26.91
C TYR A 448 -15.55 5.27 26.87
N TYR A 449 -15.69 6.33 26.06
CA TYR A 449 -16.94 7.07 25.93
C TYR A 449 -18.07 6.18 25.39
N LYS A 450 -17.80 5.42 24.32
CA LYS A 450 -18.77 4.48 23.74
C LYS A 450 -19.15 3.37 24.72
N ARG A 451 -18.18 2.78 25.42
CA ARG A 451 -18.46 1.79 26.46
C ARG A 451 -19.28 2.35 27.62
N ALA A 452 -19.05 3.61 27.99
CA ALA A 452 -19.81 4.29 29.04
C ALA A 452 -21.28 4.43 28.65
N ILE A 453 -21.57 4.80 27.40
CA ILE A 453 -22.95 4.85 26.86
C ILE A 453 -23.58 3.45 26.93
N ALA A 454 -22.91 2.41 26.43
CA ALA A 454 -23.42 1.05 26.49
C ALA A 454 -23.71 0.58 27.93
N LYS A 455 -22.82 0.87 28.88
CA LYS A 455 -23.02 0.60 30.32
C LYS A 455 -24.19 1.37 30.91
N HIS A 456 -24.36 2.64 30.55
CA HIS A 456 -25.47 3.47 31.01
C HIS A 456 -26.80 2.88 30.53
N ASN A 457 -26.89 2.54 29.25
CA ASN A 457 -28.06 1.89 28.65
C ASN A 457 -28.35 0.49 29.23
N ALA A 458 -27.32 -0.25 29.65
CA ALA A 458 -27.45 -1.51 30.37
C ALA A 458 -27.90 -1.35 31.84
N GLY A 459 -28.03 -0.11 32.34
CA GLY A 459 -28.35 0.18 33.75
C GLY A 459 -27.15 0.07 34.71
N LEU A 460 -25.93 -0.14 34.20
CA LEU A 460 -24.68 -0.17 34.98
C LEU A 460 -24.15 1.25 35.23
N VAL A 461 -25.02 2.13 35.72
CA VAL A 461 -24.81 3.60 35.76
C VAL A 461 -23.53 4.01 36.50
N LYS A 462 -23.21 3.37 37.62
CA LYS A 462 -21.97 3.66 38.37
C LYS A 462 -20.71 3.30 37.59
N GLU A 463 -20.74 2.22 36.81
CA GLU A 463 -19.61 1.80 36.00
C GLU A 463 -19.48 2.69 34.75
N ALA A 464 -20.60 3.16 34.20
CA ALA A 464 -20.61 4.15 33.13
C ALA A 464 -19.90 5.44 33.57
N ILE A 465 -20.19 5.97 34.78
CA ILE A 465 -19.52 7.16 35.33
C ILE A 465 -18.00 6.98 35.40
N ASN A 466 -17.51 5.80 35.78
CA ASN A 466 -16.06 5.53 35.81
C ASN A 466 -15.44 5.60 34.42
N ASP A 467 -16.11 5.07 33.39
CA ASP A 467 -15.64 5.15 32.01
C ASP A 467 -15.77 6.56 31.43
N TYR A 468 -16.83 7.32 31.77
CA TYR A 468 -16.93 8.74 31.40
C TYR A 468 -15.77 9.57 31.99
N ASN A 469 -15.37 9.32 33.24
CA ASN A 469 -14.20 10.00 33.82
C ASN A 469 -12.92 9.72 33.01
N LYS A 470 -12.70 8.45 32.62
CA LYS A 470 -11.56 8.10 31.76
C LYS A 470 -11.66 8.77 30.39
N ALA A 471 -12.85 8.82 29.81
CA ALA A 471 -13.06 9.48 28.52
C ALA A 471 -12.81 11.00 28.61
N ILE A 472 -13.17 11.65 29.72
CA ILE A 472 -12.85 13.07 29.99
C ILE A 472 -11.34 13.29 30.12
N ASP A 473 -10.60 12.36 30.72
CA ASP A 473 -9.14 12.47 30.82
C ASP A 473 -8.47 12.47 29.43
N LEU A 474 -9.09 11.80 28.45
CA LEU A 474 -8.61 11.73 27.06
C LEU A 474 -9.12 12.89 26.19
N GLU A 475 -10.38 13.25 26.33
CA GLU A 475 -11.07 14.27 25.54
C GLU A 475 -11.69 15.36 26.45
N PRO A 476 -10.87 16.19 27.11
CA PRO A 476 -11.35 17.16 28.12
C PRO A 476 -12.20 18.30 27.55
N ASP A 477 -12.19 18.48 26.22
CA ASP A 477 -12.96 19.52 25.53
C ASP A 477 -14.24 18.97 24.87
N ASN A 478 -14.53 17.68 25.01
CA ASN A 478 -15.74 17.07 24.47
C ASN A 478 -16.94 17.28 25.43
N TYR A 479 -17.80 18.24 25.08
CA TYR A 479 -18.95 18.62 25.91
C TYR A 479 -19.98 17.50 26.09
N GLU A 480 -20.08 16.57 25.12
CA GLU A 480 -21.08 15.49 25.17
C GLU A 480 -20.77 14.56 26.33
N ILE A 481 -19.51 14.20 26.55
CA ILE A 481 -19.09 13.29 27.62
C ILE A 481 -19.52 13.84 28.99
N TYR A 482 -19.34 15.14 29.23
CA TYR A 482 -19.81 15.79 30.46
C TYR A 482 -21.33 15.74 30.59
N SER A 483 -22.08 15.98 29.51
CA SER A 483 -23.54 15.90 29.56
C SER A 483 -24.04 14.48 29.81
N TYR A 484 -23.46 13.48 29.15
CA TYR A 484 -23.83 12.07 29.34
C TYR A 484 -23.48 11.60 30.75
N LYS A 485 -22.33 12.04 31.29
CA LYS A 485 -21.98 11.79 32.69
C LYS A 485 -22.96 12.46 33.66
N GLY A 486 -23.33 13.72 33.41
CA GLY A 486 -24.34 14.43 34.19
C GLY A 486 -25.70 13.74 34.17
N ASN A 487 -26.10 13.14 33.05
CA ASN A 487 -27.31 12.33 32.95
C ASN A 487 -27.20 11.04 33.79
N ALA A 488 -26.06 10.35 33.75
CA ALA A 488 -25.82 9.19 34.61
C ALA A 488 -25.82 9.56 36.11
N GLU A 489 -25.33 10.75 36.47
CA GLU A 489 -25.38 11.28 37.83
C GLU A 489 -26.81 11.66 38.27
N LEU A 490 -27.62 12.20 37.36
CA LEU A 490 -29.06 12.42 37.57
C LEU A 490 -29.80 11.12 37.91
N ASP A 491 -29.53 10.03 37.18
CA ASP A 491 -30.13 8.71 37.44
C ASP A 491 -29.76 8.14 38.82
N LEU A 492 -28.63 8.55 39.37
CA LEU A 492 -28.20 8.21 40.73
C LEU A 492 -28.62 9.23 41.79
N PHE A 493 -29.40 10.25 41.41
CA PHE A 493 -29.84 11.36 42.26
C PHE A 493 -28.68 12.20 42.83
N LEU A 494 -27.53 12.24 42.14
CA LEU A 494 -26.35 13.03 42.49
C LEU A 494 -26.45 14.43 41.87
N TYR A 495 -27.47 15.18 42.28
CA TYR A 495 -27.85 16.42 41.59
C TYR A 495 -26.77 17.51 41.61
N GLU A 496 -26.02 17.67 42.70
CA GLU A 496 -24.94 18.67 42.74
C GLU A 496 -23.78 18.35 41.78
N ASP A 497 -23.43 17.07 41.66
CA ASP A 497 -22.38 16.62 40.73
C ASP A 497 -22.86 16.77 39.29
N ALA A 498 -24.11 16.37 39.00
CA ALA A 498 -24.71 16.52 37.68
C ALA A 498 -24.72 17.99 37.21
N ILE A 499 -25.09 18.93 38.10
CA ILE A 499 -25.05 20.38 37.80
C ILE A 499 -23.63 20.82 37.45
N LYS A 500 -22.61 20.32 38.15
CA LYS A 500 -21.21 20.68 37.88
C LYS A 500 -20.78 20.21 36.48
N ASP A 501 -21.15 19.00 36.08
CA ASP A 501 -20.80 18.48 34.76
C ASP A 501 -21.61 19.15 33.65
N PHE A 502 -22.91 19.43 33.85
CA PHE A 502 -23.68 20.23 32.89
C PHE A 502 -23.15 21.66 32.75
N ASN A 503 -22.68 22.29 33.85
CA ASN A 503 -22.00 23.58 33.77
C ASN A 503 -20.78 23.51 32.85
N LYS A 504 -20.00 22.43 32.96
CA LYS A 504 -18.82 22.24 32.10
C LYS A 504 -19.21 21.97 30.64
N ALA A 505 -20.23 21.16 30.40
CA ALA A 505 -20.78 20.94 29.05
C ALA A 505 -21.24 22.26 28.41
N ILE A 506 -21.94 23.11 29.16
CA ILE A 506 -22.43 24.43 28.72
C ILE A 506 -21.27 25.42 28.50
N GLU A 507 -20.23 25.38 29.34
CA GLU A 507 -19.03 26.19 29.16
C GLU A 507 -18.34 25.87 27.82
N LEU A 508 -18.24 24.58 27.48
CA LEU A 508 -17.64 24.08 26.24
C LEU A 508 -18.54 24.33 25.03
N ASN A 509 -19.85 24.11 25.15
CA ASN A 509 -20.85 24.38 24.11
C ASN A 509 -22.08 25.11 24.68
N PRO A 510 -22.10 26.46 24.60
CA PRO A 510 -23.22 27.27 25.09
C PRO A 510 -24.52 27.13 24.29
N ASN A 511 -24.52 26.43 23.14
CA ASN A 511 -25.71 26.23 22.31
C ASN A 511 -26.33 24.84 22.49
N TYR A 512 -25.77 24.00 23.38
CA TYR A 512 -26.29 22.66 23.64
C TYR A 512 -27.45 22.70 24.62
N ASP A 513 -28.67 22.72 24.09
CA ASP A 513 -29.93 22.93 24.83
C ASP A 513 -30.24 21.82 25.83
N GLU A 514 -29.88 20.58 25.51
CA GLU A 514 -30.03 19.41 26.38
C GLU A 514 -29.28 19.56 27.71
N ALA A 515 -28.08 20.14 27.72
CA ALA A 515 -27.36 20.37 28.97
C ALA A 515 -28.06 21.42 29.86
N TYR A 516 -28.66 22.46 29.28
CA TYR A 516 -29.49 23.40 30.05
C TYR A 516 -30.73 22.72 30.60
N TYR A 517 -31.42 21.92 29.77
CA TYR A 517 -32.63 21.23 30.18
C TYR A 517 -32.37 20.28 31.36
N ASN A 518 -31.35 19.42 31.24
CA ASN A 518 -31.00 18.44 32.26
C ASN A 518 -30.42 19.11 33.52
N ARG A 519 -29.67 20.23 33.39
CA ARG A 519 -29.30 21.07 34.55
C ARG A 519 -30.51 21.69 35.23
N GLY A 520 -31.51 22.09 34.47
CA GLY A 520 -32.78 22.60 34.97
C GLY A 520 -33.50 21.57 35.83
N ILE A 521 -33.55 20.30 35.39
CA ILE A 521 -34.11 19.18 36.17
C ILE A 521 -33.35 18.99 37.48
N ALA A 522 -32.01 18.96 37.43
CA ALA A 522 -31.18 18.81 38.63
C ALA A 522 -31.41 19.94 39.64
N ASN A 523 -31.48 21.19 39.14
CA ASN A 523 -31.77 22.37 39.94
C ASN A 523 -33.18 22.31 40.57
N GLU A 524 -34.18 21.86 39.82
CA GLU A 524 -35.53 21.69 40.32
C GLU A 524 -35.61 20.66 41.45
N ALA A 525 -34.91 19.52 41.32
CA ALA A 525 -34.82 18.51 42.37
C ALA A 525 -34.19 19.05 43.67
N LEU A 526 -33.22 19.96 43.55
CA LEU A 526 -32.61 20.70 44.67
C LEU A 526 -33.45 21.90 45.15
N LYS A 527 -34.60 22.17 44.53
CA LYS A 527 -35.48 23.32 44.80
C LYS A 527 -34.87 24.68 44.48
N ASN A 528 -33.87 24.72 43.60
CA ASN A 528 -33.27 25.93 43.05
C ASN A 528 -34.14 26.50 41.92
N TYR A 529 -35.38 26.87 42.24
CA TYR A 529 -36.40 27.19 41.23
C TYR A 529 -36.06 28.39 40.33
N GLU A 530 -35.27 29.36 40.82
CA GLU A 530 -34.85 30.51 40.00
C GLU A 530 -33.86 30.10 38.92
N GLU A 531 -32.96 29.16 39.21
CA GLU A 531 -31.99 28.67 38.24
C GLU A 531 -32.64 27.69 37.25
N SER A 532 -33.50 26.78 37.73
CA SER A 532 -34.25 25.88 36.83
C SER A 532 -35.14 26.66 35.85
N PHE A 533 -35.75 27.75 36.29
CA PHE A 533 -36.50 28.65 35.42
C PHE A 533 -35.65 29.25 34.31
N LYS A 534 -34.46 29.79 34.63
CA LYS A 534 -33.53 30.35 33.62
C LYS A 534 -33.05 29.29 32.65
N ASP A 535 -32.79 28.09 33.14
CA ASP A 535 -32.34 26.95 32.35
C ASP A 535 -33.42 26.56 31.32
N TYR A 536 -34.67 26.38 31.74
CA TYR A 536 -35.76 26.07 30.80
C TYR A 536 -36.06 27.19 29.81
N GLU A 537 -36.01 28.47 30.23
CA GLU A 537 -36.11 29.61 29.29
C GLU A 537 -34.99 29.58 28.25
N THR A 538 -33.77 29.21 28.66
CA THR A 538 -32.62 29.13 27.76
C THR A 538 -32.75 27.95 26.81
N THR A 539 -33.17 26.77 27.29
CA THR A 539 -33.48 25.61 26.44
C THR A 539 -34.48 25.97 25.35
N ILE A 540 -35.61 26.59 25.68
CA ILE A 540 -36.64 26.99 24.70
C ILE A 540 -36.13 28.05 23.72
N LYS A 541 -35.24 28.94 24.17
CA LYS A 541 -34.63 29.95 23.30
C LYS A 541 -33.71 29.31 22.25
N LEU A 542 -32.97 28.28 22.64
CA LEU A 542 -32.08 27.53 21.76
C LEU A 542 -32.86 26.56 20.86
N ASN A 543 -33.81 25.83 21.42
CA ASN A 543 -34.66 24.85 20.77
C ASN A 543 -36.14 25.15 21.02
N LYS A 544 -36.80 25.72 20.02
CA LYS A 544 -38.22 26.13 20.09
C LYS A 544 -39.20 24.97 19.97
N GLU A 545 -38.70 23.75 19.70
CA GLU A 545 -39.49 22.53 19.57
C GLU A 545 -39.28 21.59 20.77
N HIS A 546 -38.65 22.07 21.84
CA HIS A 546 -38.44 21.27 23.05
C HIS A 546 -39.69 21.25 23.95
N ASP A 547 -40.56 20.27 23.73
CA ASP A 547 -41.85 20.09 24.41
C ASP A 547 -41.74 19.93 25.94
N TYR A 548 -40.83 19.11 26.46
CA TYR A 548 -40.64 18.93 27.90
C TYR A 548 -40.15 20.19 28.61
N ALA A 549 -39.30 21.01 27.96
CA ALA A 549 -38.84 22.27 28.52
C ALA A 549 -40.01 23.26 28.68
N PHE A 550 -40.92 23.33 27.71
CA PHE A 550 -42.17 24.09 27.85
C PHE A 550 -43.02 23.58 29.02
N ASN A 551 -43.18 22.27 29.16
CA ASN A 551 -43.90 21.71 30.30
C ASN A 551 -43.28 22.12 31.64
N ASN A 552 -41.97 21.96 31.80
CA ASN A 552 -41.31 22.24 33.07
C ASN A 552 -41.26 23.75 33.39
N LEU A 553 -41.12 24.61 32.37
CA LEU A 553 -41.26 26.06 32.52
C LEU A 553 -42.67 26.46 32.94
N GLY A 554 -43.70 25.81 32.37
CA GLY A 554 -45.09 25.94 32.80
C GLY A 554 -45.25 25.61 34.28
N GLY A 555 -44.66 24.51 34.75
CA GLY A 555 -44.61 24.13 36.16
C GLY A 555 -43.96 25.18 37.06
N CYS A 556 -42.88 25.82 36.61
CA CYS A 556 -42.28 26.96 37.32
C CYS A 556 -43.25 28.14 37.46
N TYR A 557 -44.02 28.48 36.41
CA TYR A 557 -45.03 29.53 36.49
C TYR A 557 -46.21 29.18 37.43
N VAL A 558 -46.57 27.89 37.56
CA VAL A 558 -47.55 27.44 38.56
C VAL A 558 -47.06 27.79 39.97
N ARG A 559 -45.79 27.53 40.29
CA ARG A 559 -45.18 27.89 41.58
C ARG A 559 -45.17 29.40 41.84
N LEU A 560 -44.95 30.20 40.80
CA LEU A 560 -45.03 31.67 40.85
C LEU A 560 -46.48 32.20 40.90
N LYS A 561 -47.48 31.32 40.78
CA LYS A 561 -48.92 31.64 40.70
C LYS A 561 -49.29 32.48 39.47
N GLU A 562 -48.45 32.47 38.43
CA GLU A 562 -48.68 33.11 37.13
C GLU A 562 -49.39 32.14 36.18
N TYR A 563 -50.64 31.82 36.52
CA TYR A 563 -51.40 30.75 35.87
C TYR A 563 -51.64 30.94 34.38
N ASP A 564 -51.77 32.18 33.89
CA ASP A 564 -51.97 32.44 32.46
C ASP A 564 -50.73 32.04 31.63
N LYS A 565 -49.52 32.37 32.13
CA LYS A 565 -48.27 31.97 31.49
C LYS A 565 -48.01 30.47 31.61
N ALA A 566 -48.40 29.87 32.74
CA ALA A 566 -48.31 28.43 32.91
C ALA A 566 -49.12 27.69 31.83
N LEU A 567 -50.38 28.10 31.62
CA LEU A 567 -51.25 27.54 30.58
C LEU A 567 -50.69 27.74 29.16
N GLU A 568 -50.16 28.94 28.85
CA GLU A 568 -49.51 29.20 27.55
C GLU A 568 -48.39 28.20 27.25
N ASN A 569 -47.53 27.93 28.24
CA ASN A 569 -46.43 26.98 28.10
C ASN A 569 -46.93 25.52 27.96
N PHE A 570 -47.90 25.08 28.77
CA PHE A 570 -48.45 23.73 28.63
C PHE A 570 -49.16 23.52 27.29
N TYR A 571 -49.88 24.53 26.80
CA TYR A 571 -50.48 24.46 25.47
C TYR A 571 -49.43 24.43 24.36
N LYS A 572 -48.32 25.15 24.52
CA LYS A 572 -47.22 25.08 23.56
C LYS A 572 -46.55 23.70 23.55
N ALA A 573 -46.33 23.09 24.71
CA ALA A 573 -45.84 21.71 24.81
C ALA A 573 -46.75 20.73 24.06
N LEU A 574 -48.08 20.86 24.22
CA LEU A 574 -49.06 20.01 23.53
C LEU A 574 -49.24 20.32 22.04
N GLU A 575 -48.95 21.56 21.61
CA GLU A 575 -48.93 21.94 20.20
C GLU A 575 -47.77 21.25 19.47
N ILE A 576 -46.61 21.14 20.15
CA ILE A 576 -45.43 20.45 19.64
C ILE A 576 -45.67 18.93 19.69
N ASN A 577 -46.09 18.41 20.84
CA ASN A 577 -46.31 16.99 21.06
C ASN A 577 -47.60 16.73 21.86
N SER A 578 -48.65 16.35 21.15
CA SER A 578 -49.97 16.10 21.73
C SER A 578 -50.06 14.81 22.55
N GLU A 579 -49.03 13.96 22.50
CA GLU A 579 -48.96 12.66 23.18
C GLU A 579 -48.26 12.74 24.55
N LEU A 580 -47.88 13.94 25.01
CA LEU A 580 -47.38 14.13 26.37
C LEU A 580 -48.53 14.10 27.40
N SER A 581 -48.40 13.27 28.43
CA SER A 581 -49.43 13.16 29.46
C SER A 581 -49.35 14.31 30.48
N LEU A 582 -48.15 14.62 30.99
CA LEU A 582 -47.91 15.57 32.08
C LEU A 582 -48.45 17.00 31.82
N PRO A 583 -48.36 17.58 30.61
CA PRO A 583 -48.96 18.89 30.35
C PRO A 583 -50.47 18.91 30.57
N TYR A 584 -51.20 17.84 30.21
CA TYR A 584 -52.64 17.75 30.48
C TYR A 584 -52.91 17.75 31.99
N ASN A 585 -52.14 16.98 32.77
CA ASN A 585 -52.23 16.97 34.23
C ASN A 585 -52.04 18.38 34.81
N ASN A 586 -50.97 19.05 34.38
CA ASN A 586 -50.62 20.37 34.89
C ASN A 586 -51.65 21.45 34.51
N ILE A 587 -52.26 21.36 33.32
CA ILE A 587 -53.39 22.22 32.94
C ILE A 587 -54.59 21.99 33.85
N GLY A 588 -54.92 20.73 34.16
CA GLY A 588 -55.99 20.38 35.09
C GLY A 588 -55.78 20.97 36.48
N GLU A 589 -54.54 20.91 36.99
CA GLU A 589 -54.15 21.52 38.26
C GLU A 589 -54.36 23.05 38.22
N VAL A 590 -53.84 23.73 37.19
CA VAL A 590 -53.97 25.19 37.07
C VAL A 590 -55.43 25.62 36.99
N LYS A 591 -56.26 24.92 36.21
CA LYS A 591 -57.70 25.20 36.12
C LYS A 591 -58.40 25.00 37.45
N SER A 592 -58.06 23.96 38.20
CA SER A 592 -58.56 23.75 39.55
C SER A 592 -58.20 24.91 40.49
N ARG A 593 -56.94 25.36 40.46
CA ARG A 593 -56.48 26.50 41.27
C ARG A 593 -57.13 27.83 40.85
N LEU A 594 -57.41 28.02 39.56
CA LEU A 594 -58.18 29.17 39.04
C LEU A 594 -59.65 29.11 39.48
N ALA A 595 -60.28 27.93 39.47
CA ALA A 595 -61.65 27.75 39.95
C ALA A 595 -61.77 28.22 41.40
N LEU A 596 -60.81 27.86 42.27
CA LEU A 596 -60.80 28.32 43.66
C LEU A 596 -60.78 29.86 43.80
N LYS A 597 -60.15 30.59 42.87
CA LYS A 597 -60.15 32.07 42.85
C LYS A 597 -61.52 32.63 42.44
N GLU A 598 -62.27 31.90 41.62
CA GLU A 598 -63.59 32.26 41.10
C GLU A 598 -64.76 31.73 41.94
N LYS A 599 -64.54 31.24 43.18
CA LYS A 599 -65.60 30.64 44.05
C LYS A 599 -66.87 31.46 44.22
N ASN A 600 -66.80 32.78 44.08
CA ASN A 600 -67.96 33.67 44.21
C ASN A 600 -68.75 33.85 42.90
N ASN A 601 -68.22 33.35 41.77
CA ASN A 601 -68.90 33.26 40.48
C ASN A 601 -69.14 31.77 40.15
N ILE A 602 -70.32 31.27 40.53
CA ILE A 602 -70.69 29.85 40.43
C ILE A 602 -70.56 29.32 39.00
N GLU A 603 -70.86 30.15 37.99
CA GLU A 603 -70.76 29.75 36.58
C GLU A 603 -69.30 29.49 36.18
N ASN A 604 -68.39 30.41 36.48
CA ASN A 604 -66.96 30.26 36.21
C ASN A 604 -66.34 29.13 37.05
N TYR A 605 -66.71 29.02 38.33
CA TYR A 605 -66.25 27.98 39.24
C TYR A 605 -66.56 26.59 38.68
N ASN A 606 -67.83 26.32 38.33
CA ASN A 606 -68.26 25.04 37.80
C ASN A 606 -67.60 24.75 36.45
N LYS A 607 -67.52 25.75 35.56
CA LYS A 607 -66.87 25.59 34.25
C LYS A 607 -65.41 25.16 34.39
N LEU A 608 -64.62 25.87 35.21
CA LEU A 608 -63.20 25.57 35.40
C LEU A 608 -62.99 24.20 36.05
N ASN A 609 -63.82 23.82 37.01
CA ASN A 609 -63.77 22.49 37.62
C ASN A 609 -64.11 21.37 36.61
N SER A 610 -65.11 21.55 35.76
CA SER A 610 -65.44 20.58 34.70
C SER A 610 -64.31 20.45 33.68
N GLU A 611 -63.71 21.56 33.25
CA GLU A 611 -62.55 21.53 32.35
C GLU A 611 -61.35 20.84 33.04
N ALA A 612 -61.07 21.13 34.31
CA ALA A 612 -59.98 20.48 35.04
C ALA A 612 -60.12 18.95 35.06
N LEU A 613 -61.32 18.44 35.35
CA LEU A 613 -61.61 17.01 35.32
C LEU A 613 -61.38 16.39 33.93
N GLU A 614 -61.76 17.09 32.86
CA GLU A 614 -61.52 16.64 31.48
C GLU A 614 -60.01 16.50 31.20
N TYR A 615 -59.21 17.48 31.63
CA TYR A 615 -57.76 17.48 31.45
C TYR A 615 -57.06 16.38 32.26
N PHE A 616 -57.49 16.12 33.51
CA PHE A 616 -56.97 14.99 34.29
C PHE A 616 -57.27 13.64 33.64
N ASN A 617 -58.48 13.45 33.11
CA ASN A 617 -58.83 12.23 32.38
C ASN A 617 -57.99 12.09 31.11
N LYS A 618 -57.80 13.16 30.33
CA LYS A 618 -56.91 13.13 29.15
C LYS A 618 -55.50 12.72 29.52
N SER A 619 -54.93 13.33 30.57
CA SER A 619 -53.59 12.98 31.05
C SER A 619 -53.45 11.49 31.32
N TYR A 620 -54.35 10.92 32.12
CA TYR A 620 -54.28 9.52 32.50
C TYR A 620 -54.49 8.58 31.30
N GLN A 621 -55.40 8.91 30.38
CA GLN A 621 -55.61 8.13 29.16
C GLN A 621 -54.39 8.18 28.23
N THR A 622 -53.73 9.33 28.12
CA THR A 622 -52.49 9.46 27.35
C THR A 622 -51.37 8.61 27.95
N ALA A 623 -51.15 8.69 29.27
CA ALA A 623 -50.14 7.86 29.94
C ALA A 623 -50.43 6.34 29.79
N LEU A 624 -51.71 5.94 29.91
CA LEU A 624 -52.15 4.57 29.65
C LEU A 624 -51.88 4.12 28.21
N LYS A 625 -52.17 4.98 27.23
CA LYS A 625 -51.93 4.72 25.81
C LYS A 625 -50.44 4.53 25.52
N ASN A 626 -49.59 5.31 26.18
CA ASN A 626 -48.13 5.24 26.04
C ASN A 626 -47.51 4.08 26.82
N ASN A 627 -48.30 3.39 27.66
CA ASN A 627 -47.84 2.33 28.56
C ASN A 627 -46.70 2.81 29.49
N ASP A 628 -46.77 4.07 29.94
CA ASP A 628 -45.77 4.70 30.80
C ASP A 628 -46.21 4.61 32.28
N GLU A 629 -45.70 3.58 32.97
CA GLU A 629 -46.03 3.34 34.37
C GLU A 629 -45.51 4.42 35.32
N TYR A 630 -44.40 5.08 34.96
CA TYR A 630 -43.85 6.16 35.77
C TYR A 630 -44.75 7.39 35.72
N GLU A 631 -45.16 7.82 34.53
CA GLU A 631 -46.08 8.96 34.37
C GLU A 631 -47.45 8.67 34.99
N MET A 632 -47.97 7.44 34.83
CA MET A 632 -49.22 7.04 35.48
C MET A 632 -49.16 7.19 37.00
N ASN A 633 -48.06 6.77 37.62
CA ASN A 633 -47.86 6.91 39.07
C ASN A 633 -47.71 8.39 39.48
N ALA A 634 -46.94 9.17 38.73
CA ALA A 634 -46.76 10.60 39.01
C ALA A 634 -48.09 11.39 38.92
N ILE A 635 -48.91 11.12 37.90
CA ILE A 635 -50.26 11.67 37.77
C ILE A 635 -51.10 11.27 38.98
N MET A 636 -51.03 10.01 39.40
CA MET A 636 -51.82 9.51 40.52
C MET A 636 -51.46 10.16 41.84
N ASP A 637 -50.17 10.36 42.09
CA ASP A 637 -49.69 11.00 43.31
C ASP A 637 -50.06 12.48 43.35
N ASN A 638 -49.96 13.20 42.21
CA ASN A 638 -50.49 14.56 42.10
C ASN A 638 -52.01 14.59 42.40
N MET A 639 -52.79 13.66 41.85
CA MET A 639 -54.23 13.60 42.12
C MET A 639 -54.54 13.43 43.62
N LYS A 640 -53.80 12.56 44.31
CA LYS A 640 -53.95 12.37 45.77
C LYS A 640 -53.58 13.64 46.54
N GLU A 641 -52.50 14.31 46.16
CA GLU A 641 -52.11 15.59 46.78
C GLU A 641 -53.18 16.67 46.61
N LEU A 642 -53.71 16.84 45.40
CA LEU A 642 -54.79 17.79 45.13
C LEU A 642 -56.08 17.41 45.86
N ALA A 643 -56.40 16.12 45.96
CA ALA A 643 -57.55 15.66 46.73
C ALA A 643 -57.40 15.97 48.24
N ALA A 644 -56.19 15.83 48.79
CA ALA A 644 -55.88 16.24 50.16
C ALA A 644 -56.03 17.76 50.37
N GLU A 645 -55.80 18.57 49.32
CA GLU A 645 -56.11 20.01 49.29
C GLU A 645 -57.62 20.32 49.13
N ASN A 646 -58.49 19.31 49.07
CA ASN A 646 -59.93 19.42 48.79
C ASN A 646 -60.25 20.00 47.40
N ILE A 647 -59.45 19.67 46.39
CA ILE A 647 -59.71 20.02 44.99
C ILE A 647 -60.79 19.06 44.42
N GLU A 648 -62.00 19.58 44.18
CA GLU A 648 -63.17 18.79 43.75
C GLU A 648 -62.91 17.96 42.47
N PRO A 649 -62.31 18.49 41.39
CA PRO A 649 -62.04 17.70 40.19
C PRO A 649 -61.10 16.50 40.42
N ALA A 650 -60.11 16.62 41.31
CA ALA A 650 -59.19 15.53 41.63
C ALA A 650 -59.89 14.41 42.43
N ILE A 651 -60.73 14.79 43.41
CA ILE A 651 -61.59 13.86 44.16
C ILE A 651 -62.54 13.12 43.21
N GLU A 652 -63.14 13.82 42.26
CA GLU A 652 -64.03 13.21 41.27
C GLU A 652 -63.28 12.28 40.32
N PHE A 653 -62.08 12.67 39.87
CA PHE A 653 -61.20 11.82 39.07
C PHE A 653 -60.88 10.49 39.79
N LEU A 654 -60.45 10.55 41.05
CA LEU A 654 -60.06 9.36 41.83
C LEU A 654 -61.26 8.42 42.06
N LYS A 655 -62.45 8.99 42.34
CA LYS A 655 -63.70 8.20 42.45
C LYS A 655 -64.07 7.52 41.14
N ASN A 656 -63.99 8.24 40.02
CA ASN A 656 -64.34 7.71 38.70
C ASN A 656 -63.41 6.55 38.29
N ASN A 657 -62.17 6.55 38.77
CA ASN A 657 -61.18 5.52 38.50
C ASN A 657 -61.08 4.44 39.60
N ASN A 658 -61.95 4.46 40.62
CA ASN A 658 -61.95 3.53 41.77
C ASN A 658 -60.63 3.47 42.54
N ILE A 659 -60.02 4.63 42.78
CA ILE A 659 -58.72 4.75 43.44
C ILE A 659 -58.92 5.26 44.87
N ASP A 660 -58.23 4.66 45.84
CA ASP A 660 -58.28 5.05 47.26
C ASP A 660 -57.32 6.24 47.52
N TYR A 661 -57.77 7.26 48.25
CA TYR A 661 -57.06 8.54 48.42
C TYR A 661 -57.33 9.25 49.74
#